data_AF-A0A923TLU7-F1
#
_entry.id   AF-A0A923TLU7-F1
#
_cell.length_a   1.000
_cell.length_b   1.000
_cell.length_c   1.000
_cell.angle_alpha   90.00
_cell.angle_beta   90.00
_cell.angle_gamma   90.00
#
_symmetry.space_group_name_H-M   'P 1'
#
loop_
_entity.id
_entity.type
_entity.pdbx_description
1 polymer ?
#
loop_
_entity_poly.entity_id
_entity_poly.type
_entity_poly.pdbx_seq_one_letter_code
_entity_poly.pdbx_strand_id
1 'polypeptide(L)'
;MLKWLKKSLAGANSSEAASASPSQALLEQGNALLAQDKFAEAASCYGRALELDPQVVDALVNLGFAQAELGLHAQARTHLEQASKLASSNPDAFYLLGISCEALGDRADAIAAFRRAVTIQPGMEPALQSLCRLLARNAQLDEAKSVLDQACAMDPDAAWPYLFLGNLQLVSGQFANAATSLKQAVARAPGNPRFHSLLGTALQQHGALDEAIACYKHASELDPADADAFSNLGNALRCAGRLEQARQACLRALALDPAMAAAHNNMGAVLMELGEAPLALVHFERAIALQPDAAQSHGNLGVALGALKRHDEALASFDTALRLKPDLSEALNNRGNTLQEMGRPEEALACHDAALRIEPANAEALNRRGSALRSLGRLDDALRSYEAALASQPGYAPALINIGNLLSDMNRLTEAVAAYDHALRSQPDNAEALFNRGNTLRHLNQLDEALASYERALALKPDLPYLFGNWLHARMQVCDWRGLDAHFAELGRRIDSGQLVNPFILLPTNLSAAQQLHCTQVYAAARYPAVQLPTPVKAPSTAARIRLGYFSADFHDHATAWLMAQLFELHDRTRFELVAFSFGPDVSGGMRSRLEKTFDQFHVVRGKSDREVALLARQLGIDIAVDLKGYTQNARPGIFAFRPAPVQVSYLGYPGTMGAPFIDYILADATVLPDSLRPFFSEKVVHLPGSYQVNDSTRQIAQATPTRAEAGLPEKGFVFCCFNNNYKITPDLFDVWMRLLMQVDGSVLWLLLGNHLVADRLRSEASARGVDPSRLVFAGRLPLPEHLARHRLADLFLDTTFCNAHTTASDALWAGLPVLTLKGQTFAARVAASLCDAAGLAETVVVSLPAYEALALELATDKARLAGIRAGLAQGRMSCPLFDSRRFATHLESAFAAMWARHEAGLAPDHFSVV
;
A
#
# COMPACT_ATOMS: atom_id res chain seq x y z
N MET A 1 -24.12 -21.17 55.33
CA MET A 1 -24.60 -22.48 55.82
C MET A 1 -24.85 -22.50 57.32
N LEU A 2 -23.85 -22.22 58.17
CA LEU A 2 -24.03 -22.14 59.64
C LEU A 2 -25.15 -21.18 60.08
N LYS A 3 -25.25 -19.99 59.46
CA LYS A 3 -26.40 -19.06 59.65
C LYS A 3 -27.73 -19.61 59.14
N TRP A 4 -27.72 -20.45 58.11
CA TRP A 4 -28.91 -21.01 57.48
C TRP A 4 -29.43 -22.21 58.30
N LEU A 5 -28.55 -23.12 58.71
CA LEU A 5 -28.84 -24.23 59.64
C LEU A 5 -29.23 -23.71 61.03
N LYS A 6 -28.53 -22.70 61.58
CA LYS A 6 -28.93 -22.04 62.85
C LYS A 6 -30.33 -21.41 62.75
N LYS A 7 -30.76 -20.95 61.56
CA LYS A 7 -32.10 -20.39 61.32
C LYS A 7 -33.17 -21.48 61.15
N SER A 8 -32.82 -22.60 60.50
CA SER A 8 -33.66 -23.80 60.37
C SER A 8 -33.93 -24.44 61.75
N LEU A 9 -32.87 -24.64 62.55
CA LEU A 9 -32.92 -25.20 63.90
C LEU A 9 -33.67 -24.30 64.91
N ALA A 10 -33.65 -22.97 64.72
CA ALA A 10 -34.38 -22.04 65.59
C ALA A 10 -35.92 -22.08 65.40
N GLY A 11 -36.41 -22.60 64.27
CA GLY A 11 -37.84 -22.71 63.97
C GLY A 11 -38.56 -23.90 64.62
N ALA A 12 -37.82 -24.88 65.14
CA ALA A 12 -38.37 -26.11 65.71
C ALA A 12 -38.72 -26.01 67.21
N ASN A 13 -38.49 -24.87 67.86
CA ASN A 13 -38.77 -24.66 69.29
C ASN A 13 -40.19 -24.15 69.54
N SER A 14 -41.22 -24.96 69.29
CA SER A 14 -42.50 -24.84 70.00
C SER A 14 -43.40 -26.06 69.76
N SER A 15 -43.32 -27.09 70.62
CA SER A 15 -44.50 -27.78 71.16
C SER A 15 -44.12 -28.89 72.15
N GLU A 16 -44.68 -28.75 73.35
CA GLU A 16 -45.11 -29.80 74.29
C GLU A 16 -44.08 -30.84 74.82
N ALA A 17 -43.69 -30.63 76.07
CA ALA A 17 -43.05 -31.62 76.93
C ALA A 17 -44.00 -32.80 77.23
N ALA A 18 -43.85 -33.88 76.46
CA ALA A 18 -44.30 -35.22 76.81
C ALA A 18 -43.12 -36.19 76.65
N SER A 19 -42.86 -37.01 77.69
CA SER A 19 -41.69 -37.89 77.89
C SER A 19 -40.79 -38.14 76.66
N ALA A 20 -39.75 -37.32 76.50
CA ALA A 20 -38.78 -37.48 75.42
C ALA A 20 -38.05 -38.82 75.53
N SER A 21 -37.93 -39.54 74.41
CA SER A 21 -37.12 -40.76 74.36
C SER A 21 -35.64 -40.43 74.63
N PRO A 22 -34.84 -41.38 75.14
CA PRO A 22 -33.40 -41.18 75.35
C PRO A 22 -32.63 -40.71 74.11
N SER A 23 -33.06 -41.13 72.90
CA SER A 23 -32.49 -40.66 71.62
C SER A 23 -32.82 -39.19 71.34
N GLN A 24 -34.04 -38.73 71.65
CA GLN A 24 -34.47 -37.35 71.45
C GLN A 24 -33.74 -36.37 72.39
N ALA A 25 -33.50 -36.76 73.65
CA ALA A 25 -32.74 -35.95 74.59
C ALA A 25 -31.27 -35.75 74.15
N LEU A 26 -30.65 -36.78 73.56
CA LEU A 26 -29.30 -36.69 72.99
C LEU A 26 -29.25 -35.84 71.72
N LEU A 27 -30.29 -35.89 70.88
CA LEU A 27 -30.44 -35.01 69.71
C LEU A 27 -30.50 -33.52 70.14
N GLU A 28 -31.33 -33.18 71.14
CA GLU A 28 -31.44 -31.82 71.68
C GLU A 28 -30.13 -31.35 72.32
N GLN A 29 -29.45 -32.21 73.08
CA GLN A 29 -28.13 -31.92 73.64
C GLN A 29 -27.10 -31.65 72.54
N GLY A 30 -27.09 -32.49 71.49
CA GLY A 30 -26.24 -32.29 70.32
C GLY A 30 -26.53 -30.95 69.62
N ASN A 31 -27.81 -30.58 69.46
CA ASN A 31 -28.21 -29.30 68.85
C ASN A 31 -27.72 -28.09 69.66
N ALA A 32 -27.78 -28.17 70.99
CA ALA A 32 -27.26 -27.12 71.88
C ALA A 32 -25.73 -26.96 71.78
N LEU A 33 -25.00 -28.07 71.61
CA LEU A 33 -23.54 -28.07 71.40
C LEU A 33 -23.18 -27.55 69.99
N LEU A 34 -23.96 -27.93 68.98
CA LEU A 34 -23.80 -27.47 67.60
C LEU A 34 -24.02 -25.94 67.51
N ALA A 35 -24.98 -25.39 68.27
CA ALA A 35 -25.21 -23.95 68.35
C ALA A 35 -24.00 -23.17 68.93
N GLN A 36 -23.18 -23.84 69.76
CA GLN A 36 -21.95 -23.32 70.36
C GLN A 36 -20.69 -23.66 69.52
N ASP A 37 -20.85 -24.16 68.29
CA ASP A 37 -19.78 -24.56 67.38
C ASP A 37 -18.85 -25.67 67.94
N LYS A 38 -19.38 -26.49 68.88
CA LYS A 38 -18.68 -27.64 69.49
C LYS A 38 -18.91 -28.93 68.69
N PHE A 39 -18.39 -28.97 67.47
CA PHE A 39 -18.72 -30.02 66.48
C PHE A 39 -18.36 -31.45 66.92
N ALA A 40 -17.22 -31.67 67.58
CA ALA A 40 -16.81 -33.00 68.04
C ALA A 40 -17.73 -33.55 69.15
N GLU A 41 -18.11 -32.69 70.10
CA GLU A 41 -19.00 -33.04 71.21
C GLU A 41 -20.43 -33.25 70.71
N ALA A 42 -20.89 -32.40 69.78
CA ALA A 42 -22.18 -32.55 69.11
C ALA A 42 -22.24 -33.87 68.30
N ALA A 43 -21.21 -34.18 67.52
CA ALA A 43 -21.11 -35.43 66.77
C ALA A 43 -21.16 -36.67 67.69
N SER A 44 -20.53 -36.61 68.86
CA SER A 44 -20.62 -37.68 69.87
C SER A 44 -22.05 -37.85 70.39
N CYS A 45 -22.76 -36.77 70.69
CA CYS A 45 -24.18 -36.81 71.10
C CYS A 45 -25.07 -37.40 70.00
N TYR A 46 -24.91 -36.99 68.74
CA TYR A 46 -25.71 -37.53 67.63
C TYR A 46 -25.38 -38.99 67.33
N GLY A 47 -24.11 -39.40 67.40
CA GLY A 47 -23.72 -40.80 67.26
C GLY A 47 -24.38 -41.70 68.30
N ARG A 48 -24.38 -41.27 69.57
CA ARG A 48 -25.08 -41.98 70.66
C ARG A 48 -26.60 -41.98 70.50
N ALA A 49 -27.18 -40.91 69.94
CA ALA A 49 -28.60 -40.88 69.61
C ALA A 49 -28.96 -41.96 68.56
N LEU A 50 -28.07 -42.16 67.57
CA LEU A 50 -28.24 -43.15 66.50
C LEU A 50 -27.94 -44.60 66.94
N GLU A 51 -27.14 -44.80 67.98
CA GLU A 51 -27.00 -46.11 68.63
C GLU A 51 -28.30 -46.57 69.30
N LEU A 52 -29.07 -45.61 69.85
CA LEU A 52 -30.35 -45.88 70.51
C LEU A 52 -31.51 -45.98 69.51
N ASP A 53 -31.46 -45.18 68.44
CA ASP A 53 -32.42 -45.23 67.34
C ASP A 53 -31.75 -44.87 66.00
N PRO A 54 -31.38 -45.86 65.18
CA PRO A 54 -30.69 -45.64 63.90
C PRO A 54 -31.53 -44.91 62.84
N GLN A 55 -32.81 -44.66 63.07
CA GLN A 55 -33.73 -44.05 62.10
C GLN A 55 -34.01 -42.56 62.36
N VAL A 56 -33.37 -41.94 63.37
CA VAL A 56 -33.54 -40.51 63.66
C VAL A 56 -32.84 -39.67 62.59
N VAL A 57 -33.63 -39.20 61.61
CA VAL A 57 -33.15 -38.43 60.44
C VAL A 57 -32.37 -37.18 60.86
N ASP A 58 -32.88 -36.40 61.82
CA ASP A 58 -32.22 -35.16 62.25
C ASP A 58 -30.86 -35.43 62.91
N ALA A 59 -30.71 -36.56 63.60
CA ALA A 59 -29.42 -36.96 64.16
C ALA A 59 -28.43 -37.37 63.05
N LEU A 60 -28.89 -38.04 61.98
CA LEU A 60 -28.04 -38.36 60.81
C LEU A 60 -27.61 -37.11 60.04
N VAL A 61 -28.53 -36.16 59.80
CA VAL A 61 -28.23 -34.90 59.11
C VAL A 61 -27.27 -34.04 59.92
N ASN A 62 -27.53 -33.88 61.22
CA ASN A 62 -26.69 -33.05 62.08
C ASN A 62 -25.34 -33.71 62.39
N LEU A 63 -25.27 -35.05 62.49
CA LEU A 63 -24.01 -35.78 62.56
C LEU A 63 -23.20 -35.61 61.28
N GLY A 64 -23.84 -35.77 60.12
CA GLY A 64 -23.19 -35.56 58.82
C GLY A 64 -22.66 -34.13 58.67
N PHE A 65 -23.41 -33.13 59.13
CA PHE A 65 -22.94 -31.74 59.17
C PHE A 65 -21.73 -31.56 60.10
N ALA A 66 -21.82 -32.02 61.36
CA ALA A 66 -20.71 -31.91 62.30
C ALA A 66 -19.44 -32.64 61.81
N GLN A 67 -19.60 -33.80 61.17
CA GLN A 67 -18.50 -34.55 60.54
C GLN A 67 -17.90 -33.79 59.36
N ALA A 68 -18.72 -33.15 58.52
CA ALA A 68 -18.23 -32.33 57.40
C ALA A 68 -17.42 -31.12 57.90
N GLU A 69 -17.86 -30.46 58.96
CA GLU A 69 -17.11 -29.35 59.60
C GLU A 69 -15.79 -29.82 60.25
N LEU A 70 -15.72 -31.08 60.69
CA LEU A 70 -14.49 -31.72 61.18
C LEU A 70 -13.58 -32.27 60.06
N GLY A 71 -13.96 -32.10 58.78
CA GLY A 71 -13.22 -32.62 57.62
C GLY A 71 -13.39 -34.13 57.38
N LEU A 72 -14.30 -34.79 58.09
CA LEU A 72 -14.57 -36.23 58.00
C LEU A 72 -15.59 -36.54 56.87
N HIS A 73 -15.33 -36.05 55.66
CA HIS A 73 -16.30 -36.07 54.55
C HIS A 73 -16.75 -37.48 54.11
N ALA A 74 -15.90 -38.49 54.22
CA ALA A 74 -16.29 -39.88 53.92
C ALA A 74 -17.34 -40.41 54.92
N GLN A 75 -17.16 -40.13 56.21
CA GLN A 75 -18.12 -40.50 57.25
C GLN A 75 -19.41 -39.68 57.11
N ALA A 76 -19.27 -38.38 56.84
CA ALA A 76 -20.41 -37.50 56.60
C ALA A 76 -21.27 -38.01 55.43
N ARG A 77 -20.64 -38.38 54.30
CA ARG A 77 -21.31 -38.96 53.13
C ARG A 77 -22.14 -40.18 53.52
N THR A 78 -21.58 -41.15 54.26
CA THR A 78 -22.31 -42.36 54.67
C THR A 78 -23.57 -42.03 55.46
N HIS A 79 -23.47 -41.16 56.47
CA HIS A 79 -24.61 -40.78 57.30
C HIS A 79 -25.64 -39.94 56.52
N LEU A 80 -25.21 -39.09 55.59
CA LEU A 80 -26.09 -38.27 54.75
C LEU A 80 -26.79 -39.08 53.64
N GLU A 81 -26.13 -40.10 53.09
CA GLU A 81 -26.78 -41.08 52.20
C GLU A 81 -27.85 -41.88 52.95
N GLN A 82 -27.59 -42.24 54.21
CA GLN A 82 -28.60 -42.88 55.05
C GLN A 82 -29.76 -41.92 55.36
N ALA A 83 -29.48 -40.66 55.72
CA ALA A 83 -30.48 -39.64 55.98
C ALA A 83 -31.38 -39.39 54.75
N SER A 84 -30.79 -39.27 53.56
CA SER A 84 -31.51 -39.00 52.32
C SER A 84 -32.39 -40.17 51.85
N LYS A 85 -32.06 -41.42 52.23
CA LYS A 85 -32.92 -42.60 52.03
C LYS A 85 -34.12 -42.60 52.99
N LEU A 86 -33.90 -42.23 54.25
CA LEU A 86 -34.95 -42.20 55.27
C LEU A 86 -35.90 -41.00 55.12
N ALA A 87 -35.41 -39.87 54.62
CA ALA A 87 -36.20 -38.66 54.37
C ALA A 87 -35.90 -38.06 52.98
N SER A 88 -36.51 -38.63 51.94
CA SER A 88 -36.30 -38.21 50.54
C SER A 88 -36.79 -36.80 50.19
N SER A 89 -37.45 -36.12 51.14
CA SER A 89 -37.96 -34.74 51.06
C SER A 89 -37.20 -33.76 51.96
N ASN A 90 -36.11 -34.16 52.61
CA ASN A 90 -35.27 -33.26 53.42
C ASN A 90 -34.19 -32.60 52.52
N PRO A 91 -34.27 -31.29 52.23
CA PRO A 91 -33.30 -30.62 51.35
C PRO A 91 -31.89 -30.53 51.95
N ASP A 92 -31.77 -30.50 53.28
CA ASP A 92 -30.49 -30.36 53.98
C ASP A 92 -29.63 -31.59 53.88
N ALA A 93 -30.25 -32.76 53.96
CA ALA A 93 -29.58 -34.04 53.73
C ALA A 93 -28.90 -34.07 52.35
N PHE A 94 -29.60 -33.62 51.30
CA PHE A 94 -29.07 -33.58 49.94
C PHE A 94 -28.04 -32.46 49.72
N TYR A 95 -28.23 -31.29 50.32
CA TYR A 95 -27.26 -30.20 50.20
C TYR A 95 -25.92 -30.54 50.89
N LEU A 96 -25.98 -31.07 52.11
CA LEU A 96 -24.79 -31.54 52.85
C LEU A 96 -24.12 -32.73 52.17
N LEU A 97 -24.91 -33.65 51.59
CA LEU A 97 -24.39 -34.75 50.78
C LEU A 97 -23.60 -34.22 49.58
N GLY A 98 -24.15 -33.21 48.88
CA GLY A 98 -23.49 -32.56 47.77
C GLY A 98 -22.13 -31.95 48.13
N ILE A 99 -22.05 -31.27 49.28
CA ILE A 99 -20.78 -30.72 49.79
C ILE A 99 -19.76 -31.82 50.08
N SER A 100 -20.19 -32.89 50.74
CA SER A 100 -19.29 -34.00 51.09
C SER A 100 -18.79 -34.74 49.84
N CYS A 101 -19.66 -34.97 48.85
CA CYS A 101 -19.26 -35.53 47.55
C CYS A 101 -18.31 -34.61 46.79
N GLU A 102 -18.55 -33.29 46.80
CA GLU A 102 -17.65 -32.33 46.16
C GLU A 102 -16.27 -32.33 46.82
N ALA A 103 -16.19 -32.35 48.15
CA ALA A 103 -14.94 -32.40 48.90
C ALA A 103 -14.14 -33.68 48.65
N LEU A 104 -14.83 -34.80 48.36
CA LEU A 104 -14.22 -36.08 47.98
C LEU A 104 -13.81 -36.16 46.49
N GLY A 105 -14.20 -35.17 45.67
CA GLY A 105 -13.91 -35.13 44.23
C GLY A 105 -14.97 -35.80 43.35
N ASP A 106 -16.06 -36.32 43.93
CA ASP A 106 -17.13 -37.03 43.24
C ASP A 106 -18.16 -36.05 42.64
N ARG A 107 -17.76 -35.40 41.54
CA ARG A 107 -18.53 -34.31 40.91
C ARG A 107 -19.94 -34.69 40.45
N ALA A 108 -20.12 -35.90 39.92
CA ALA A 108 -21.42 -36.36 39.42
C ALA A 108 -22.44 -36.51 40.56
N ASP A 109 -22.00 -37.12 41.67
CA ASP A 109 -22.81 -37.31 42.87
C ASP A 109 -23.11 -35.96 43.55
N ALA A 110 -22.14 -35.04 43.57
CA ALA A 110 -22.34 -33.69 44.07
C ALA A 110 -23.42 -32.93 43.28
N ILE A 111 -23.35 -32.96 41.94
CA ILE A 111 -24.37 -32.34 41.07
C ILE A 111 -25.74 -32.97 41.30
N ALA A 112 -25.82 -34.31 41.38
CA ALA A 112 -27.08 -35.01 41.61
C ALA A 112 -27.71 -34.63 42.96
N ALA A 113 -26.88 -34.56 44.01
CA ALA A 113 -27.33 -34.18 45.35
C ALA A 113 -27.78 -32.70 45.41
N PHE A 114 -27.01 -31.76 44.85
CA PHE A 114 -27.44 -30.36 44.79
C PHE A 114 -28.70 -30.15 43.94
N ARG A 115 -28.82 -30.82 42.79
CA ARG A 115 -30.02 -30.78 41.95
C ARG A 115 -31.25 -31.27 42.73
N ARG A 116 -31.08 -32.32 43.54
CA ARG A 116 -32.16 -32.85 44.38
C ARG A 116 -32.54 -31.88 45.50
N ALA A 117 -31.56 -31.25 46.16
CA ALA A 117 -31.79 -30.22 47.17
C ALA A 117 -32.59 -29.03 46.59
N VAL A 118 -32.21 -28.54 45.42
CA VAL A 118 -32.92 -27.46 44.70
C VAL A 118 -34.32 -27.89 44.25
N THR A 119 -34.50 -29.15 43.83
CA THR A 119 -35.83 -29.68 43.45
C THR A 119 -36.79 -29.69 44.65
N ILE A 120 -36.29 -30.04 45.84
CA ILE A 120 -37.08 -30.08 47.08
C ILE A 120 -37.34 -28.67 47.61
N GLN A 121 -36.33 -27.81 47.61
CA GLN A 121 -36.42 -26.43 48.05
C GLN A 121 -35.80 -25.49 47.01
N PRO A 122 -36.59 -25.00 46.04
CA PRO A 122 -36.10 -24.15 44.95
C PRO A 122 -35.36 -22.90 45.42
N GLY A 123 -35.70 -22.34 46.59
CA GLY A 123 -35.10 -21.11 47.12
C GLY A 123 -33.84 -21.31 47.96
N MET A 124 -33.26 -22.50 47.96
CA MET A 124 -32.04 -22.80 48.73
C MET A 124 -30.81 -22.19 48.04
N GLU A 125 -30.59 -20.88 48.23
CA GLU A 125 -29.52 -20.10 47.58
C GLU A 125 -28.14 -20.80 47.60
N PRO A 126 -27.65 -21.37 48.72
CA PRO A 126 -26.34 -22.02 48.74
C PRO A 126 -26.25 -23.27 47.84
N ALA A 127 -27.37 -24.00 47.68
CA ALA A 127 -27.47 -25.15 46.79
C ALA A 127 -27.53 -24.71 45.33
N LEU A 128 -28.29 -23.65 45.01
CA LEU A 128 -28.33 -23.05 43.68
C LEU A 128 -26.94 -22.57 43.23
N GLN A 129 -26.23 -21.82 44.09
CA GLN A 129 -24.87 -21.33 43.78
C GLN A 129 -23.88 -22.48 43.55
N SER A 130 -23.93 -23.52 44.39
CA SER A 130 -23.06 -24.69 44.27
C SER A 130 -23.37 -25.50 43.00
N LEU A 131 -24.66 -25.69 42.68
CA LEU A 131 -25.12 -26.36 41.47
C LEU A 131 -24.69 -25.60 40.21
N CYS A 132 -24.97 -24.30 40.11
CA CYS A 132 -24.57 -23.48 38.96
C CYS A 132 -23.06 -23.54 38.71
N ARG A 133 -22.25 -23.40 39.77
CA ARG A 133 -20.80 -23.44 39.69
C ARG A 133 -20.29 -24.80 39.18
N LEU A 134 -20.84 -25.90 39.67
CA LEU A 134 -20.45 -27.24 39.23
C LEU A 134 -20.93 -27.55 37.81
N LEU A 135 -22.15 -27.17 37.44
CA LEU A 135 -22.66 -27.32 36.07
C LEU A 135 -21.80 -26.55 35.07
N ALA A 136 -21.43 -25.31 35.37
CA ALA A 136 -20.54 -24.52 34.53
C ALA A 136 -19.15 -25.16 34.38
N ARG A 137 -18.57 -25.69 35.47
CA ARG A 137 -17.28 -26.41 35.45
C ARG A 137 -17.36 -27.73 34.69
N ASN A 138 -18.54 -28.33 34.58
CA ASN A 138 -18.77 -29.58 33.85
C ASN A 138 -19.25 -29.34 32.40
N ALA A 139 -19.13 -28.12 31.88
CA ALA A 139 -19.59 -27.69 30.55
C ALA A 139 -21.10 -27.90 30.29
N GLN A 140 -21.92 -28.02 31.34
CA GLN A 140 -23.39 -28.13 31.25
C GLN A 140 -24.02 -26.73 31.27
N LEU A 141 -23.70 -25.91 30.27
CA LEU A 141 -24.00 -24.47 30.25
C LEU A 141 -25.50 -24.16 30.17
N ASP A 142 -26.27 -24.95 29.42
CA ASP A 142 -27.72 -24.74 29.27
C ASP A 142 -28.47 -24.98 30.58
N GLU A 143 -28.06 -26.04 31.31
CA GLU A 143 -28.63 -26.33 32.63
C GLU A 143 -28.22 -25.26 33.65
N ALA A 144 -26.94 -24.85 33.65
CA ALA A 144 -26.46 -23.77 34.51
C ALA A 144 -27.25 -22.47 34.28
N LYS A 145 -27.54 -22.13 33.02
CA LYS A 145 -28.37 -20.99 32.64
C LYS A 145 -29.80 -21.14 33.17
N SER A 146 -30.44 -22.30 32.97
CA SER A 146 -31.80 -22.53 33.47
C SER A 146 -31.90 -22.38 34.98
N VAL A 147 -30.89 -22.83 35.73
CA VAL A 147 -30.84 -22.66 37.20
C VAL A 147 -30.69 -21.18 37.58
N LEU A 148 -29.90 -20.41 36.82
CA LEU A 148 -29.73 -18.96 37.04
C LEU A 148 -30.99 -18.18 36.68
N ASP A 149 -31.69 -18.52 35.60
CA ASP A 149 -32.96 -17.91 35.21
C ASP A 149 -34.04 -18.18 36.28
N GLN A 150 -34.06 -19.39 36.84
CA GLN A 150 -34.91 -19.72 37.99
C GLN A 150 -34.54 -18.88 39.21
N ALA A 151 -33.26 -18.75 39.54
CA ALA A 151 -32.81 -17.91 40.66
C ALA A 151 -33.20 -16.44 40.49
N CYS A 152 -33.06 -15.87 39.27
CA CYS A 152 -33.52 -14.52 38.94
C CYS A 152 -35.03 -14.34 39.13
N ALA A 153 -35.84 -15.35 38.78
CA ALA A 153 -37.30 -15.28 38.93
C ALA A 153 -37.75 -15.36 40.39
N MET A 154 -36.96 -16.03 41.24
CA MET A 154 -37.26 -16.23 42.65
C MET A 154 -36.89 -15.03 43.52
N ASP A 155 -35.74 -14.40 43.25
CA ASP A 155 -35.28 -13.20 43.94
C ASP A 155 -34.72 -12.19 42.91
N PRO A 156 -35.59 -11.32 42.34
CA PRO A 156 -35.18 -10.34 41.36
C PRO A 156 -34.23 -9.26 41.90
N ASP A 157 -34.13 -9.09 43.22
CA ASP A 157 -33.29 -8.08 43.87
C ASP A 157 -31.88 -8.61 44.19
N ALA A 158 -31.70 -9.94 44.21
CA ALA A 158 -30.38 -10.55 44.37
C ALA A 158 -29.46 -10.25 43.18
N ALA A 159 -28.25 -9.74 43.46
CA ALA A 159 -27.29 -9.40 42.40
C ALA A 159 -26.49 -10.61 41.87
N TRP A 160 -26.35 -11.68 42.67
CA TRP A 160 -25.50 -12.83 42.34
C TRP A 160 -25.98 -13.63 41.10
N PRO A 161 -27.28 -13.86 40.83
CA PRO A 161 -27.71 -14.63 39.67
C PRO A 161 -27.32 -13.93 38.37
N TYR A 162 -27.51 -12.61 38.33
CA TYR A 162 -27.14 -11.76 37.21
C TYR A 162 -25.64 -11.73 36.95
N LEU A 163 -24.82 -11.71 38.01
CA LEU A 163 -23.36 -11.78 37.90
C LEU A 163 -22.91 -13.12 37.28
N PHE A 164 -23.42 -14.23 37.80
CA PHE A 164 -23.07 -15.57 37.31
C PHE A 164 -23.55 -15.76 35.86
N LEU A 165 -24.75 -15.29 35.54
CA LEU A 165 -25.31 -15.35 34.19
C LEU A 165 -24.48 -14.52 33.21
N GLY A 166 -24.13 -13.29 33.60
CA GLY A 166 -23.27 -12.42 32.80
C GLY A 166 -21.89 -13.01 32.55
N ASN A 167 -21.29 -13.62 33.56
CA ASN A 167 -19.99 -14.29 33.41
C ASN A 167 -20.08 -15.56 32.54
N LEU A 168 -21.15 -16.34 32.68
CA LEU A 168 -21.42 -17.51 31.83
C LEU A 168 -21.56 -17.08 30.36
N GLN A 169 -22.28 -15.99 30.11
CA GLN A 169 -22.47 -15.42 28.79
C GLN A 169 -21.17 -14.83 28.21
N LEU A 170 -20.33 -14.20 29.03
CA LEU A 170 -18.98 -13.76 28.63
C LEU A 170 -18.14 -14.93 28.12
N VAL A 171 -18.08 -16.02 28.91
CA VAL A 171 -17.33 -17.24 28.54
C VAL A 171 -17.93 -17.90 27.30
N SER A 172 -19.23 -17.76 27.08
CA SER A 172 -19.94 -18.31 25.92
C SER A 172 -19.95 -17.38 24.69
N GLY A 173 -19.24 -16.24 24.73
CA GLY A 173 -19.18 -15.27 23.63
C GLY A 173 -20.46 -14.45 23.38
N GLN A 174 -21.43 -14.51 24.29
CA GLN A 174 -22.70 -13.79 24.17
C GLN A 174 -22.59 -12.37 24.77
N PHE A 175 -21.71 -11.53 24.21
CA PHE A 175 -21.30 -10.26 24.83
C PHE A 175 -22.44 -9.26 25.08
N ALA A 176 -23.41 -9.15 24.16
CA ALA A 176 -24.57 -8.28 24.32
C ALA A 176 -25.49 -8.73 25.48
N ASN A 177 -25.71 -10.05 25.58
CA ASN A 177 -26.48 -10.64 26.68
C ASN A 177 -25.73 -10.46 28.01
N ALA A 178 -24.41 -10.70 28.00
CA ALA A 178 -23.55 -10.51 29.15
C ALA A 178 -23.61 -9.07 29.68
N ALA A 179 -23.51 -8.07 28.78
CA ALA A 179 -23.64 -6.67 29.16
C ALA A 179 -25.02 -6.38 29.79
N THR A 180 -26.09 -6.98 29.26
CA THR A 180 -27.45 -6.82 29.81
C THR A 180 -27.56 -7.40 31.22
N SER A 181 -27.11 -8.64 31.43
CA SER A 181 -27.12 -9.29 32.74
C SER A 181 -26.21 -8.56 33.74
N LEU A 182 -25.01 -8.14 33.33
CA LEU A 182 -24.08 -7.41 34.20
C LEU A 182 -24.57 -6.00 34.56
N LYS A 183 -25.33 -5.32 33.67
CA LYS A 183 -26.03 -4.07 34.02
C LYS A 183 -27.04 -4.30 35.15
N GLN A 184 -27.76 -5.43 35.14
CA GLN A 184 -28.66 -5.78 36.24
C GLN A 184 -27.90 -6.05 37.56
N ALA A 185 -26.76 -6.74 37.49
CA ALA A 185 -25.91 -6.97 38.66
C ALA A 185 -25.39 -5.65 39.25
N VAL A 186 -24.88 -4.75 38.42
CA VAL A 186 -24.41 -3.41 38.82
C VAL A 186 -25.54 -2.58 39.46
N ALA A 187 -26.74 -2.59 38.89
CA ALA A 187 -27.88 -1.82 39.42
C ALA A 187 -28.25 -2.23 40.86
N ARG A 188 -28.03 -3.50 41.24
CA ARG A 188 -28.35 -4.05 42.57
C ARG A 188 -27.22 -3.93 43.58
N ALA A 189 -25.98 -3.88 43.10
CA ALA A 189 -24.80 -3.70 43.95
C ALA A 189 -23.81 -2.71 43.31
N PRO A 190 -24.15 -1.41 43.24
CA PRO A 190 -23.37 -0.42 42.49
C PRO A 190 -21.99 -0.16 43.09
N GLY A 191 -21.77 -0.43 44.37
CA GLY A 191 -20.47 -0.26 45.05
C GLY A 191 -19.48 -1.41 44.85
N ASN A 192 -19.78 -2.41 44.01
CA ASN A 192 -18.88 -3.54 43.79
C ASN A 192 -17.99 -3.30 42.56
N PRO A 193 -16.67 -3.03 42.71
CA PRO A 193 -15.79 -2.71 41.59
C PRO A 193 -15.70 -3.84 40.56
N ARG A 194 -15.74 -5.10 41.01
CA ARG A 194 -15.69 -6.28 40.12
C ARG A 194 -16.85 -6.32 39.14
N PHE A 195 -18.04 -5.84 39.54
CA PHE A 195 -19.22 -5.87 38.67
C PHE A 195 -19.06 -4.88 37.52
N HIS A 196 -18.50 -3.71 37.82
CA HIS A 196 -18.14 -2.71 36.82
C HIS A 196 -17.03 -3.20 35.89
N SER A 197 -15.97 -3.83 36.40
CA SER A 197 -14.90 -4.39 35.56
C SER A 197 -15.40 -5.48 34.60
N LEU A 198 -16.27 -6.38 35.07
CA LEU A 198 -16.86 -7.42 34.22
C LEU A 198 -17.83 -6.80 33.19
N LEU A 199 -18.65 -5.82 33.59
CA LEU A 199 -19.52 -5.10 32.67
C LEU A 199 -18.71 -4.37 31.59
N GLY A 200 -17.61 -3.70 31.98
CA GLY A 200 -16.68 -3.06 31.06
C GLY A 200 -16.11 -4.04 30.04
N THR A 201 -15.77 -5.25 30.49
CA THR A 201 -15.27 -6.33 29.61
C THR A 201 -16.32 -6.76 28.60
N ALA A 202 -17.57 -6.98 29.04
CA ALA A 202 -18.66 -7.34 28.14
C ALA A 202 -18.94 -6.23 27.11
N LEU A 203 -18.95 -4.97 27.54
CA LEU A 203 -19.17 -3.81 26.67
C LEU A 203 -18.03 -3.61 25.67
N GLN A 204 -16.78 -3.78 26.09
CA GLN A 204 -15.63 -3.70 25.21
C GLN A 204 -15.68 -4.76 24.11
N GLN A 205 -15.97 -6.02 24.48
CA GLN A 205 -16.12 -7.11 23.50
C GLN A 205 -17.35 -6.94 22.59
N HIS A 206 -18.38 -6.24 23.06
CA HIS A 206 -19.54 -5.88 22.24
C HIS A 206 -19.28 -4.66 21.32
N GLY A 207 -18.19 -3.92 21.51
CA GLY A 207 -17.83 -2.72 20.75
C GLY A 207 -18.35 -1.40 21.34
N ALA A 208 -19.00 -1.41 22.51
CA ALA A 208 -19.47 -0.23 23.21
C ALA A 208 -18.35 0.42 24.04
N LEU A 209 -17.31 0.93 23.35
CA LEU A 209 -16.05 1.35 23.97
C LEU A 209 -16.21 2.48 25.00
N ASP A 210 -17.05 3.49 24.74
CA ASP A 210 -17.25 4.59 25.68
C ASP A 210 -17.92 4.14 26.99
N GLU A 211 -18.92 3.26 26.91
CA GLU A 211 -19.54 2.66 28.10
C GLU A 211 -18.54 1.78 28.84
N ALA A 212 -17.70 1.00 28.13
CA ALA A 212 -16.68 0.18 28.74
C ALA A 212 -15.64 1.02 29.51
N ILE A 213 -15.16 2.12 28.91
CA ILE A 213 -14.26 3.08 29.55
C ILE A 213 -14.89 3.65 30.83
N ALA A 214 -16.17 4.03 30.78
CA ALA A 214 -16.88 4.54 31.96
C ALA A 214 -16.96 3.49 33.08
N CYS A 215 -17.25 2.24 32.74
CA CYS A 215 -17.26 1.14 33.70
C CYS A 215 -15.89 0.88 34.34
N TYR A 216 -14.81 0.79 33.55
CA TYR A 216 -13.47 0.58 34.10
C TYR A 216 -12.99 1.76 34.94
N LYS A 217 -13.29 2.99 34.52
CA LYS A 217 -12.99 4.18 35.30
C LYS A 217 -13.71 4.15 36.65
N HIS A 218 -15.00 3.82 36.67
CA HIS A 218 -15.75 3.73 37.91
C HIS A 218 -15.28 2.57 38.80
N ALA A 219 -14.91 1.42 38.22
CA ALA A 219 -14.28 0.33 38.96
C ALA A 219 -12.97 0.79 39.65
N SER A 220 -12.13 1.55 38.94
CA SER A 220 -10.89 2.11 39.49
C SER A 220 -11.09 3.23 40.52
N GLU A 221 -12.24 3.91 40.51
CA GLU A 221 -12.62 4.89 41.54
C GLU A 221 -13.10 4.20 42.83
N LEU A 222 -13.83 3.09 42.69
CA LEU A 222 -14.28 2.25 43.80
C LEU A 222 -13.13 1.48 44.46
N ASP A 223 -12.14 1.04 43.68
CA ASP A 223 -10.90 0.44 44.17
C ASP A 223 -9.65 1.03 43.48
N PRO A 224 -9.05 2.09 44.06
CA PRO A 224 -7.86 2.74 43.50
C PRO A 224 -6.57 1.91 43.54
N ALA A 225 -6.59 0.72 44.17
CA ALA A 225 -5.47 -0.21 44.23
C ALA A 225 -5.58 -1.36 43.22
N ASP A 226 -6.70 -1.46 42.48
CA ASP A 226 -6.92 -2.49 41.47
C ASP A 226 -6.12 -2.22 40.18
N ALA A 227 -4.95 -2.86 40.06
CA ALA A 227 -4.10 -2.75 38.87
C ALA A 227 -4.77 -3.29 37.60
N ASP A 228 -5.61 -4.33 37.71
CA ASP A 228 -6.33 -4.92 36.57
C ASP A 228 -7.35 -3.94 35.99
N ALA A 229 -8.06 -3.18 36.85
CA ALA A 229 -8.99 -2.14 36.40
C ALA A 229 -8.28 -1.07 35.57
N PHE A 230 -7.10 -0.61 35.99
CA PHE A 230 -6.29 0.35 35.23
C PHE A 230 -5.71 -0.24 33.94
N SER A 231 -5.27 -1.50 33.95
CA SER A 231 -4.76 -2.19 32.76
C SER A 231 -5.85 -2.35 31.69
N ASN A 232 -7.06 -2.76 32.10
CA ASN A 232 -8.22 -2.88 31.22
C ASN A 232 -8.71 -1.51 30.72
N LEU A 233 -8.73 -0.48 31.59
CA LEU A 233 -9.01 0.89 31.20
C LEU A 233 -8.03 1.38 30.12
N GLY A 234 -6.73 1.09 30.28
CA GLY A 234 -5.70 1.41 29.31
C GLY A 234 -5.96 0.77 27.94
N ASN A 235 -6.32 -0.52 27.92
CA ASN A 235 -6.66 -1.19 26.66
C ASN A 235 -7.94 -0.63 26.02
N ALA A 236 -8.99 -0.36 26.80
CA ALA A 236 -10.23 0.22 26.29
C ALA A 236 -10.04 1.63 25.72
N LEU A 237 -9.24 2.48 26.39
CA LEU A 237 -8.86 3.81 25.92
C LEU A 237 -8.05 3.76 24.62
N ARG A 238 -7.13 2.78 24.51
CA ARG A 238 -6.38 2.53 23.27
C ARG A 238 -7.32 2.17 22.13
N CYS A 239 -8.24 1.21 22.34
CA CYS A 239 -9.24 0.84 21.33
C CYS A 239 -10.13 2.02 20.90
N ALA A 240 -10.35 3.01 21.78
CA ALA A 240 -11.10 4.23 21.46
C ALA A 240 -10.24 5.36 20.86
N GLY A 241 -8.94 5.13 20.58
CA GLY A 241 -8.01 6.11 20.02
C GLY A 241 -7.54 7.18 21.01
N ARG A 242 -7.82 7.04 22.31
CA ARG A 242 -7.43 8.01 23.36
C ARG A 242 -6.05 7.68 23.93
N LEU A 243 -5.03 7.71 23.07
CA LEU A 243 -3.71 7.13 23.32
C LEU A 243 -2.99 7.69 24.56
N GLU A 244 -3.02 9.00 24.78
CA GLU A 244 -2.36 9.59 25.97
C GLU A 244 -3.05 9.20 27.27
N GLN A 245 -4.38 9.09 27.27
CA GLN A 245 -5.11 8.59 28.45
C GLN A 245 -4.83 7.10 28.66
N ALA A 246 -4.74 6.31 27.59
CA ALA A 246 -4.36 4.90 27.64
C ALA A 246 -2.96 4.71 28.26
N ARG A 247 -2.00 5.56 27.86
CA ARG A 247 -0.64 5.59 28.41
C ARG A 247 -0.67 5.86 29.91
N GLN A 248 -1.43 6.86 30.36
CA GLN A 248 -1.55 7.19 31.78
C GLN A 248 -2.18 6.04 32.60
N ALA A 249 -3.23 5.40 32.09
CA ALA A 249 -3.85 4.26 32.74
C ALA A 249 -2.90 3.06 32.85
N CYS A 250 -2.14 2.74 31.78
CA CYS A 250 -1.14 1.68 31.82
C CYS A 250 0.01 2.00 32.79
N LEU A 251 0.48 3.26 32.86
CA LEU A 251 1.48 3.68 33.84
C LEU A 251 0.97 3.50 35.27
N ARG A 252 -0.31 3.81 35.53
CA ARG A 252 -0.91 3.61 36.84
C ARG A 252 -1.00 2.13 37.22
N ALA A 253 -1.39 1.26 36.29
CA ALA A 253 -1.39 -0.19 36.49
C ALA A 253 0.02 -0.69 36.84
N LEU A 254 1.05 -0.28 36.08
CA LEU A 254 2.44 -0.68 36.32
C LEU A 254 3.04 -0.09 37.61
N ALA A 255 2.54 1.06 38.07
CA ALA A 255 2.95 1.63 39.37
C ALA A 255 2.37 0.86 40.55
N LEU A 256 1.19 0.25 40.39
CA LEU A 256 0.55 -0.59 41.39
C LEU A 256 1.13 -2.02 41.37
N ASP A 257 1.34 -2.59 40.18
CA ASP A 257 1.97 -3.88 39.97
C ASP A 257 2.98 -3.86 38.81
N PRO A 258 4.28 -3.66 39.10
CA PRO A 258 5.34 -3.70 38.10
C PRO A 258 5.60 -5.08 37.47
N ALA A 259 5.02 -6.16 38.00
CA ALA A 259 5.17 -7.51 37.49
C ALA A 259 3.95 -7.97 36.64
N MET A 260 3.00 -7.08 36.38
CA MET A 260 1.82 -7.38 35.57
C MET A 260 2.16 -7.44 34.08
N ALA A 261 2.30 -8.66 33.54
CA ALA A 261 2.61 -8.91 32.13
C ALA A 261 1.58 -8.25 31.18
N ALA A 262 0.29 -8.31 31.51
CA ALA A 262 -0.79 -7.71 30.73
C ALA A 262 -0.66 -6.18 30.61
N ALA A 263 -0.28 -5.49 31.69
CA ALA A 263 -0.07 -4.05 31.68
C ALA A 263 1.16 -3.65 30.86
N HIS A 264 2.24 -4.44 30.91
CA HIS A 264 3.39 -4.26 30.01
C HIS A 264 2.98 -4.45 28.54
N ASN A 265 2.22 -5.49 28.21
CA ASN A 265 1.74 -5.73 26.86
C ASN A 265 0.84 -4.59 26.35
N ASN A 266 -0.09 -4.12 27.18
CA ASN A 266 -0.97 -3.01 26.83
C ASN A 266 -0.20 -1.69 26.65
N MET A 267 0.79 -1.41 27.52
CA MET A 267 1.68 -0.27 27.37
C MET A 267 2.46 -0.32 26.05
N GLY A 268 3.03 -1.49 25.72
CA GLY A 268 3.74 -1.68 24.45
C GLY A 268 2.84 -1.39 23.24
N ALA A 269 1.59 -1.86 23.27
CA ALA A 269 0.63 -1.61 22.20
C ALA A 269 0.28 -0.11 22.07
N VAL A 270 0.10 0.60 23.20
CA VAL A 270 -0.11 2.07 23.19
C VAL A 270 1.10 2.80 22.61
N LEU A 271 2.32 2.40 22.99
CA LEU A 271 3.55 3.01 22.48
C LEU A 271 3.75 2.78 20.97
N MET A 272 3.32 1.62 20.45
CA MET A 272 3.30 1.37 19.01
C MET A 272 2.38 2.35 18.27
N GLU A 273 1.17 2.58 18.77
CA GLU A 273 0.21 3.52 18.18
C GLU A 273 0.65 4.99 18.31
N LEU A 274 1.48 5.31 19.31
CA LEU A 274 2.15 6.61 19.45
C LEU A 274 3.40 6.77 18.56
N GLY A 275 3.83 5.71 17.87
CA GLY A 275 5.05 5.71 17.04
C GLY A 275 6.37 5.54 17.83
N GLU A 276 6.29 5.22 19.13
CA GLU A 276 7.43 5.00 20.02
C GLU A 276 7.90 3.52 19.99
N ALA A 277 8.11 2.95 18.80
CA ALA A 277 8.44 1.53 18.60
C ALA A 277 9.65 1.01 19.43
N PRO A 278 10.76 1.77 19.60
CA PRO A 278 11.86 1.33 20.46
C PRO A 278 11.46 1.14 21.93
N LEU A 279 10.55 1.97 22.46
CA LEU A 279 10.07 1.84 23.84
C LEU A 279 9.03 0.72 23.95
N ALA A 280 8.18 0.55 22.92
CA ALA A 280 7.25 -0.56 22.86
C ALA A 280 7.96 -1.93 22.95
N LEU A 281 9.10 -2.07 22.25
CA LEU A 281 9.93 -3.27 22.27
C LEU A 281 10.29 -3.69 23.71
N VAL A 282 10.77 -2.75 24.53
CA VAL A 282 11.16 -2.99 25.94
C VAL A 282 9.98 -3.52 26.76
N HIS A 283 8.79 -2.95 26.56
CA HIS A 283 7.60 -3.38 27.28
C HIS A 283 7.12 -4.76 26.83
N PHE A 284 7.19 -5.10 25.54
CA PHE A 284 6.85 -6.45 25.07
C PHE A 284 7.84 -7.51 25.55
N GLU A 285 9.14 -7.22 25.51
CA GLU A 285 10.18 -8.11 26.07
C GLU A 285 9.95 -8.35 27.57
N ARG A 286 9.57 -7.31 28.31
CA ARG A 286 9.24 -7.43 29.73
C ARG A 286 7.98 -8.25 29.97
N ALA A 287 6.93 -8.06 29.17
CA ALA A 287 5.71 -8.88 29.24
C ALA A 287 6.03 -10.37 29.02
N ILE A 288 6.86 -10.68 28.01
CA ILE A 288 7.30 -12.06 27.71
C ILE A 288 8.20 -12.63 28.81
N ALA A 289 9.09 -11.83 29.39
CA ALA A 289 9.93 -12.26 30.51
C ALA A 289 9.11 -12.63 31.75
N LEU A 290 7.99 -11.93 31.98
CA LEU A 290 7.05 -12.20 33.06
C LEU A 290 6.12 -13.38 32.73
N GLN A 291 5.70 -13.51 31.47
CA GLN A 291 4.82 -14.57 30.99
C GLN A 291 5.28 -15.11 29.62
N PRO A 292 6.16 -16.12 29.58
CA PRO A 292 6.77 -16.61 28.34
C PRO A 292 5.80 -17.29 27.36
N ASP A 293 4.66 -17.79 27.84
CA ASP A 293 3.64 -18.49 27.06
C ASP A 293 2.55 -17.56 26.49
N ALA A 294 2.67 -16.24 26.69
CA ALA A 294 1.74 -15.24 26.17
C ALA A 294 1.91 -15.03 24.65
N ALA A 295 1.20 -15.85 23.85
CA ALA A 295 1.26 -15.80 22.38
C ALA A 295 1.03 -14.39 21.80
N GLN A 296 0.08 -13.62 22.35
CA GLN A 296 -0.19 -12.24 21.91
C GLN A 296 1.02 -11.32 22.09
N SER A 297 1.77 -11.46 23.19
CA SER A 297 2.94 -10.62 23.46
C SER A 297 4.08 -10.91 22.49
N HIS A 298 4.29 -12.17 22.12
CA HIS A 298 5.22 -12.53 21.03
C HIS A 298 4.77 -11.97 19.67
N GLY A 299 3.47 -12.00 19.38
CA GLY A 299 2.90 -11.38 18.18
C GLY A 299 3.16 -9.87 18.14
N ASN A 300 2.86 -9.17 19.23
CA ASN A 300 3.07 -7.73 19.35
C ASN A 300 4.56 -7.34 19.29
N LEU A 301 5.44 -8.15 19.89
CA LEU A 301 6.90 -8.00 19.74
C LEU A 301 7.33 -8.06 18.27
N GLY A 302 6.77 -9.02 17.52
CA GLY A 302 7.01 -9.13 16.08
C GLY A 302 6.61 -7.87 15.31
N VAL A 303 5.47 -7.26 15.65
CA VAL A 303 5.03 -5.99 15.05
C VAL A 303 6.01 -4.85 15.35
N ALA A 304 6.49 -4.74 16.60
CA ALA A 304 7.48 -3.73 16.98
C ALA A 304 8.81 -3.90 16.25
N LEU A 305 9.31 -5.14 16.14
CA LEU A 305 10.52 -5.46 15.39
C LEU A 305 10.37 -5.15 13.90
N GLY A 306 9.20 -5.43 13.32
CA GLY A 306 8.88 -5.08 11.93
C GLY A 306 8.91 -3.57 11.68
N ALA A 307 8.34 -2.78 12.59
CA ALA A 307 8.40 -1.31 12.51
C ALA A 307 9.84 -0.77 12.59
N LEU A 308 10.73 -1.48 13.31
CA LEU A 308 12.16 -1.19 13.40
C LEU A 308 12.98 -1.78 12.24
N LYS A 309 12.33 -2.35 11.21
CA LYS A 309 12.97 -3.00 10.05
C LYS A 309 13.88 -4.18 10.40
N ARG A 310 13.68 -4.79 11.58
CA ARG A 310 14.35 -6.03 12.04
C ARG A 310 13.53 -7.25 11.62
N HIS A 311 13.39 -7.43 10.30
CA HIS A 311 12.42 -8.36 9.71
C HIS A 311 12.62 -9.82 10.12
N ASP A 312 13.86 -10.32 10.17
CA ASP A 312 14.13 -11.72 10.55
C ASP A 312 13.73 -12.02 12.00
N GLU A 313 13.99 -11.08 12.91
CA GLU A 313 13.60 -11.20 14.32
C GLU A 313 12.08 -11.09 14.50
N ALA A 314 11.43 -10.25 13.69
CA ALA A 314 9.97 -10.18 13.64
C ALA A 314 9.35 -11.52 13.24
N LEU A 315 9.88 -12.17 12.19
CA LEU A 315 9.43 -13.50 11.77
C LEU A 315 9.61 -14.56 12.87
N ALA A 316 10.75 -14.57 13.55
CA ALA A 316 11.00 -15.50 14.65
C ALA A 316 10.02 -15.30 15.82
N SER A 317 9.64 -14.06 16.10
CA SER A 317 8.65 -13.71 17.12
C SER A 317 7.24 -14.19 16.72
N PHE A 318 6.83 -13.96 15.47
CA PHE A 318 5.56 -14.50 14.94
C PHE A 318 5.53 -16.03 14.92
N ASP A 319 6.63 -16.69 14.54
CA ASP A 319 6.72 -18.15 14.55
C ASP A 319 6.59 -18.71 15.97
N THR A 320 7.08 -17.98 16.98
CA THR A 320 6.89 -18.35 18.40
C THR A 320 5.44 -18.14 18.84
N ALA A 321 4.83 -17.00 18.49
CA ALA A 321 3.41 -16.73 18.75
C ALA A 321 2.50 -17.82 18.16
N LEU A 322 2.76 -18.23 16.91
CA LEU A 322 1.98 -19.24 16.20
C LEU A 322 2.26 -20.67 16.68
N ARG A 323 3.43 -20.94 17.27
CA ARG A 323 3.70 -22.21 17.93
C ARG A 323 2.91 -22.34 19.23
N LEU A 324 2.80 -21.25 19.99
CA LEU A 324 2.01 -21.18 21.22
C LEU A 324 0.50 -21.21 20.93
N LYS A 325 0.08 -20.50 19.88
CA LYS A 325 -1.31 -20.40 19.46
C LYS A 325 -1.43 -20.41 17.92
N PRO A 326 -1.63 -21.59 17.29
CA PRO A 326 -1.66 -21.73 15.83
C PRO A 326 -2.80 -20.99 15.11
N ASP A 327 -3.89 -20.68 15.82
CA ASP A 327 -5.08 -20.00 15.31
C ASP A 327 -5.09 -18.48 15.57
N LEU A 328 -3.92 -17.88 15.84
CA LEU A 328 -3.78 -16.45 16.04
C LEU A 328 -3.77 -15.69 14.69
N SER A 329 -4.97 -15.39 14.16
CA SER A 329 -5.20 -14.69 12.88
C SER A 329 -4.35 -13.42 12.69
N GLU A 330 -4.28 -12.57 13.72
CA GLU A 330 -3.50 -11.33 13.70
C GLU A 330 -1.99 -11.58 13.47
N ALA A 331 -1.41 -12.58 14.14
CA ALA A 331 0.00 -12.93 13.96
C ALA A 331 0.27 -13.51 12.57
N LEU A 332 -0.65 -14.30 12.00
CA LEU A 332 -0.54 -14.77 10.61
C LEU A 332 -0.54 -13.59 9.63
N ASN A 333 -1.46 -12.63 9.80
CA ASN A 333 -1.52 -11.45 8.93
C ASN A 333 -0.26 -10.58 9.04
N ASN A 334 0.23 -10.31 10.25
CA ASN A 334 1.41 -9.49 10.47
C ASN A 334 2.69 -10.18 9.97
N ARG A 335 2.79 -11.51 10.12
CA ARG A 335 3.85 -12.31 9.50
C ARG A 335 3.81 -12.22 7.97
N GLY A 336 2.62 -12.34 7.39
CA GLY A 336 2.41 -12.17 5.95
C GLY A 336 2.83 -10.79 5.44
N ASN A 337 2.46 -9.73 6.15
CA ASN A 337 2.89 -8.37 5.82
C ASN A 337 4.41 -8.21 5.88
N THR A 338 5.06 -8.78 6.89
CA THR A 338 6.53 -8.76 7.03
C THR A 338 7.21 -9.47 5.85
N LEU A 339 6.69 -10.64 5.45
CA LEU A 339 7.19 -11.38 4.28
C LEU A 339 6.99 -10.59 2.98
N GLN A 340 5.87 -9.87 2.86
CA GLN A 340 5.61 -8.99 1.72
C GLN A 340 6.66 -7.87 1.63
N GLU A 341 6.99 -7.22 2.75
CA GLU A 341 8.04 -6.19 2.83
C GLU A 341 9.43 -6.74 2.49
N MET A 342 9.69 -8.02 2.77
CA MET A 342 10.92 -8.72 2.39
C MET A 342 10.94 -9.20 0.92
N GLY A 343 9.87 -8.95 0.14
CA GLY A 343 9.78 -9.40 -1.24
C GLY A 343 9.53 -10.91 -1.40
N ARG A 344 8.85 -11.54 -0.44
CA ARG A 344 8.47 -12.98 -0.44
C ARG A 344 6.94 -13.15 -0.57
N PRO A 345 6.33 -12.71 -1.68
CA PRO A 345 4.87 -12.62 -1.81
C PRO A 345 4.14 -13.98 -1.82
N GLU A 346 4.78 -15.07 -2.24
CA GLU A 346 4.20 -16.42 -2.18
C GLU A 346 3.97 -16.88 -0.74
N GLU A 347 4.96 -16.65 0.14
CA GLU A 347 4.86 -17.02 1.55
C GLU A 347 3.92 -16.07 2.30
N ALA A 348 3.88 -14.79 1.92
CA ALA A 348 2.90 -13.83 2.42
C ALA A 348 1.46 -14.27 2.09
N LEU A 349 1.21 -14.68 0.85
CA LEU A 349 -0.09 -15.20 0.41
C LEU A 349 -0.54 -16.39 1.25
N ALA A 350 0.35 -17.35 1.52
CA ALA A 350 0.04 -18.52 2.36
C ALA A 350 -0.35 -18.12 3.79
N CYS A 351 0.30 -17.09 4.35
CA CYS A 351 -0.04 -16.59 5.69
C CYS A 351 -1.43 -15.93 5.71
N HIS A 352 -1.74 -15.09 4.71
CA HIS A 352 -3.05 -14.45 4.60
C HIS A 352 -4.18 -15.44 4.35
N ASP A 353 -3.96 -16.46 3.51
CA ASP A 353 -4.90 -17.55 3.31
C ASP A 353 -5.13 -18.35 4.61
N ALA A 354 -4.09 -18.53 5.43
CA ALA A 354 -4.23 -19.16 6.74
C ALA A 354 -5.05 -18.31 7.72
N ALA A 355 -4.82 -17.00 7.76
CA ALA A 355 -5.61 -16.07 8.58
C ALA A 355 -7.09 -16.09 8.16
N LEU A 356 -7.37 -16.09 6.85
CA LEU A 356 -8.73 -16.11 6.30
C LEU A 356 -9.46 -17.44 6.49
N ARG A 357 -8.74 -18.56 6.72
CA ARG A 357 -9.39 -19.81 7.14
C ARG A 357 -9.95 -19.72 8.57
N ILE A 358 -9.38 -18.86 9.41
CA ILE A 358 -9.81 -18.62 10.78
C ILE A 358 -10.89 -17.54 10.80
N GLU A 359 -10.65 -16.43 10.09
CA GLU A 359 -11.56 -15.28 9.99
C GLU A 359 -11.87 -14.93 8.52
N PRO A 360 -12.82 -15.61 7.87
CA PRO A 360 -13.09 -15.45 6.43
C PRO A 360 -13.51 -14.03 6.02
N ALA A 361 -14.09 -13.27 6.96
CA ALA A 361 -14.62 -11.93 6.73
C ALA A 361 -13.65 -10.81 7.15
N ASN A 362 -12.37 -11.10 7.45
CA ASN A 362 -11.42 -10.08 7.86
C ASN A 362 -10.98 -9.20 6.66
N ALA A 363 -11.46 -7.96 6.62
CA ALA A 363 -11.21 -7.03 5.51
C ALA A 363 -9.72 -6.67 5.34
N GLU A 364 -8.96 -6.54 6.44
CA GLU A 364 -7.51 -6.29 6.35
C GLU A 364 -6.79 -7.48 5.73
N ALA A 365 -7.08 -8.70 6.18
CA ALA A 365 -6.48 -9.93 5.65
C ALA A 365 -6.78 -10.10 4.15
N LEU A 366 -8.01 -9.84 3.73
CA LEU A 366 -8.43 -9.85 2.32
C LEU A 366 -7.67 -8.80 1.49
N ASN A 367 -7.47 -7.60 2.02
CA ASN A 367 -6.69 -6.55 1.37
C ASN A 367 -5.18 -6.88 1.29
N ARG A 368 -4.61 -7.46 2.35
CA ARG A 368 -3.21 -7.90 2.35
C ARG A 368 -2.98 -9.04 1.36
N ARG A 369 -3.91 -10.01 1.31
CA ARG A 369 -3.96 -11.07 0.30
C ARG A 369 -4.00 -10.51 -1.12
N GLY A 370 -4.87 -9.53 -1.38
CA GLY A 370 -4.92 -8.85 -2.69
C GLY A 370 -3.58 -8.22 -3.07
N SER A 371 -2.88 -7.62 -2.11
CA SER A 371 -1.57 -7.00 -2.34
C SER A 371 -0.46 -8.01 -2.64
N ALA A 372 -0.48 -9.17 -1.97
CA ALA A 372 0.40 -10.29 -2.29
C ALA A 372 0.13 -10.82 -3.71
N LEU A 373 -1.14 -11.04 -4.06
CA LEU A 373 -1.55 -11.50 -5.40
C LEU A 373 -1.17 -10.52 -6.52
N ARG A 374 -1.33 -9.20 -6.28
CA ARG A 374 -0.88 -8.16 -7.22
C ARG A 374 0.63 -8.25 -7.46
N SER A 375 1.41 -8.46 -6.40
CA SER A 375 2.87 -8.62 -6.49
C SER A 375 3.30 -9.89 -7.24
N LEU A 376 2.46 -10.93 -7.20
CA LEU A 376 2.62 -12.16 -7.99
C LEU A 376 2.12 -12.03 -9.44
N GLY A 377 1.62 -10.85 -9.85
CA GLY A 377 1.03 -10.64 -11.17
C GLY A 377 -0.35 -11.31 -11.37
N ARG A 378 -0.96 -11.85 -10.32
CA ARG A 378 -2.28 -12.48 -10.34
C ARG A 378 -3.37 -11.42 -10.18
N LEU A 379 -3.47 -10.54 -11.16
CA LEU A 379 -4.21 -9.27 -11.05
C LEU A 379 -5.72 -9.48 -10.84
N ASP A 380 -6.36 -10.44 -11.52
CA ASP A 380 -7.79 -10.74 -11.32
C ASP A 380 -8.09 -11.32 -9.92
N ASP A 381 -7.20 -12.17 -9.40
CA ASP A 381 -7.33 -12.72 -8.05
C ASP A 381 -7.15 -11.62 -6.99
N ALA A 382 -6.25 -10.67 -7.26
CA ALA A 382 -6.04 -9.50 -6.42
C ALA A 382 -7.31 -8.65 -6.36
N LEU A 383 -7.91 -8.33 -7.52
CA LEU A 383 -9.15 -7.56 -7.61
C LEU A 383 -10.28 -8.22 -6.81
N ARG A 384 -10.50 -9.53 -7.00
CA ARG A 384 -11.51 -10.29 -6.25
C ARG A 384 -11.28 -10.25 -4.73
N SER A 385 -10.02 -10.26 -4.30
CA SER A 385 -9.68 -10.18 -2.87
C SER A 385 -10.01 -8.80 -2.29
N TYR A 386 -9.72 -7.73 -3.04
CA TYR A 386 -10.08 -6.38 -2.63
C TYR A 386 -11.59 -6.14 -2.62
N GLU A 387 -12.31 -6.68 -3.61
CA GLU A 387 -13.78 -6.63 -3.64
C GLU A 387 -14.41 -7.40 -2.47
N ALA A 388 -13.85 -8.56 -2.11
CA ALA A 388 -14.26 -9.30 -0.92
C ALA A 388 -14.02 -8.49 0.37
N ALA A 389 -12.91 -7.75 0.47
CA ALA A 389 -12.66 -6.86 1.60
C ALA A 389 -13.75 -5.79 1.74
N LEU A 390 -14.22 -5.24 0.61
CA LEU A 390 -15.33 -4.26 0.59
C LEU A 390 -16.70 -4.88 0.87
N ALA A 391 -16.91 -6.15 0.48
CA ALA A 391 -18.12 -6.88 0.84
C ALA A 391 -18.19 -7.13 2.35
N SER A 392 -17.05 -7.42 2.99
CA SER A 392 -16.94 -7.54 4.45
C SER A 392 -17.08 -6.22 5.18
N GLN A 393 -16.42 -5.16 4.69
CA GLN A 393 -16.46 -3.83 5.29
C GLN A 393 -16.70 -2.78 4.20
N PRO A 394 -17.96 -2.38 3.98
CA PRO A 394 -18.28 -1.32 3.02
C PRO A 394 -17.53 -0.02 3.36
N GLY A 395 -16.84 0.55 2.38
CA GLY A 395 -16.05 1.79 2.55
C GLY A 395 -14.65 1.60 3.14
N TYR A 396 -14.11 0.38 3.19
CA TYR A 396 -12.73 0.13 3.60
C TYR A 396 -11.72 0.80 2.65
N ALA A 397 -11.28 2.01 3.02
CA ALA A 397 -10.47 2.89 2.18
C ALA A 397 -9.15 2.26 1.67
N PRO A 398 -8.38 1.48 2.46
CA PRO A 398 -7.17 0.82 1.95
C PRO A 398 -7.45 -0.10 0.75
N ALA A 399 -8.56 -0.86 0.76
CA ALA A 399 -8.94 -1.69 -0.37
C ALA A 399 -9.37 -0.85 -1.59
N LEU A 400 -10.12 0.24 -1.41
CA LEU A 400 -10.51 1.13 -2.51
C LEU A 400 -9.29 1.78 -3.19
N ILE A 401 -8.31 2.24 -2.40
CA ILE A 401 -7.07 2.80 -2.93
C ILE A 401 -6.30 1.73 -3.70
N ASN A 402 -6.21 0.52 -3.16
CA ASN A 402 -5.53 -0.60 -3.83
C ASN A 402 -6.26 -1.06 -5.11
N ILE A 403 -7.59 -1.04 -5.14
CA ILE A 403 -8.40 -1.25 -6.35
C ILE A 403 -8.08 -0.17 -7.38
N GLY A 404 -8.10 1.10 -6.98
CA GLY A 404 -7.73 2.22 -7.86
C GLY A 404 -6.33 2.03 -8.46
N ASN A 405 -5.35 1.65 -7.64
CA ASN A 405 -3.97 1.41 -8.07
C ASN A 405 -3.92 0.24 -9.08
N LEU A 406 -4.56 -0.88 -8.76
CA LEU A 406 -4.59 -2.08 -9.59
C LEU A 406 -5.29 -1.82 -10.94
N LEU A 407 -6.43 -1.12 -10.92
CA LEU A 407 -7.16 -0.74 -12.14
C LEU A 407 -6.36 0.23 -13.00
N SER A 408 -5.60 1.13 -12.38
CA SER A 408 -4.67 2.01 -13.09
C SER A 408 -3.56 1.21 -13.78
N ASP A 409 -2.97 0.22 -13.10
CA ASP A 409 -2.00 -0.71 -13.70
C ASP A 409 -2.59 -1.51 -14.87
N MET A 410 -3.87 -1.88 -14.79
CA MET A 410 -4.64 -2.54 -15.87
C MET A 410 -5.08 -1.57 -16.98
N ASN A 411 -4.73 -0.29 -16.91
CA ASN A 411 -5.17 0.77 -17.82
C ASN A 411 -6.71 0.97 -17.86
N ARG A 412 -7.44 0.54 -16.82
CA ARG A 412 -8.88 0.78 -16.60
C ARG A 412 -9.08 2.10 -15.86
N LEU A 413 -8.60 3.18 -16.47
CA LEU A 413 -8.38 4.47 -15.80
C LEU A 413 -9.65 5.12 -15.22
N THR A 414 -10.79 5.05 -15.93
CA THR A 414 -12.06 5.64 -15.45
C THR A 414 -12.55 4.94 -14.18
N GLU A 415 -12.44 3.62 -14.12
CA GLU A 415 -12.83 2.83 -12.95
C GLU A 415 -11.87 3.07 -11.79
N ALA A 416 -10.58 3.25 -12.08
CA ALA A 416 -9.59 3.65 -11.08
C ALA A 416 -9.94 4.99 -10.42
N VAL A 417 -10.32 6.01 -11.21
CA VAL A 417 -10.78 7.31 -10.68
C VAL A 417 -12.00 7.12 -9.76
N ALA A 418 -12.98 6.31 -10.18
CA ALA A 418 -14.17 6.04 -9.37
C ALA A 418 -13.83 5.37 -8.03
N ALA A 419 -12.85 4.46 -8.01
CA ALA A 419 -12.38 3.82 -6.78
C ALA A 419 -11.70 4.83 -5.83
N TYR A 420 -10.85 5.73 -6.35
CA TYR A 420 -10.26 6.80 -5.54
C TYR A 420 -11.32 7.79 -5.03
N ASP A 421 -12.28 8.19 -5.87
CA ASP A 421 -13.38 9.06 -5.48
C ASP A 421 -14.19 8.43 -4.33
N HIS A 422 -14.40 7.11 -4.37
CA HIS A 422 -15.08 6.41 -3.28
C HIS A 422 -14.24 6.43 -1.99
N ALA A 423 -12.93 6.15 -2.06
CA ALA A 423 -12.05 6.24 -0.89
C ALA A 423 -12.06 7.63 -0.25
N LEU A 424 -12.06 8.68 -1.09
CA LEU A 424 -12.03 10.08 -0.67
C LEU A 424 -13.36 10.58 -0.08
N ARG A 425 -14.48 9.87 -0.24
CA ARG A 425 -15.73 10.20 0.49
C ARG A 425 -15.60 9.90 1.98
N SER A 426 -14.92 8.81 2.33
CA SER A 426 -14.70 8.39 3.72
C SER A 426 -13.45 9.03 4.32
N GLN A 427 -12.42 9.27 3.51
CA GLN A 427 -11.17 9.93 3.93
C GLN A 427 -10.83 11.10 2.98
N PRO A 428 -11.49 12.26 3.11
CA PRO A 428 -11.28 13.41 2.22
C PRO A 428 -9.85 13.94 2.20
N ASP A 429 -9.10 13.74 3.29
CA ASP A 429 -7.75 14.25 3.51
C ASP A 429 -6.66 13.19 3.26
N ASN A 430 -6.95 12.16 2.47
CA ASN A 430 -5.94 11.17 2.07
C ASN A 430 -5.09 11.68 0.90
N ALA A 431 -3.90 12.19 1.20
CA ALA A 431 -2.98 12.78 0.21
C ALA A 431 -2.53 11.78 -0.88
N GLU A 432 -2.32 10.50 -0.54
CA GLU A 432 -1.88 9.48 -1.49
C GLU A 432 -2.99 9.12 -2.48
N ALA A 433 -4.23 8.99 -2.01
CA ALA A 433 -5.40 8.77 -2.87
C ALA A 433 -5.63 9.96 -3.82
N LEU A 434 -5.49 11.21 -3.32
CA LEU A 434 -5.55 12.41 -4.15
C LEU A 434 -4.45 12.45 -5.21
N PHE A 435 -3.21 12.11 -4.83
CA PHE A 435 -2.09 12.05 -5.77
C PHE A 435 -2.31 10.98 -6.86
N ASN A 436 -2.74 9.77 -6.48
CA ASN A 436 -2.97 8.68 -7.43
C ASN A 436 -4.16 8.95 -8.34
N ARG A 437 -5.21 9.60 -7.81
CA ARG A 437 -6.31 10.14 -8.61
C ARG A 437 -5.81 11.18 -9.61
N GLY A 438 -5.00 12.14 -9.18
CA GLY A 438 -4.40 13.16 -10.06
C GLY A 438 -3.56 12.56 -11.18
N ASN A 439 -2.74 11.55 -10.87
CA ASN A 439 -1.95 10.82 -11.88
C ASN A 439 -2.87 10.15 -12.91
N THR A 440 -3.92 9.48 -12.45
CA THR A 440 -4.87 8.75 -13.31
C THR A 440 -5.67 9.71 -14.20
N LEU A 441 -6.13 10.84 -13.66
CA LEU A 441 -6.80 11.91 -14.41
C LEU A 441 -5.88 12.54 -15.46
N ARG A 442 -4.60 12.74 -15.13
CA ARG A 442 -3.60 13.19 -16.10
C ARG A 442 -3.45 12.20 -17.25
N HIS A 443 -3.47 10.89 -16.98
CA HIS A 443 -3.45 9.85 -18.02
C HIS A 443 -4.72 9.87 -18.89
N LEU A 444 -5.87 10.26 -18.34
CA LEU A 444 -7.12 10.50 -19.06
C LEU A 444 -7.18 11.86 -19.78
N ASN A 445 -6.12 12.67 -19.73
CA ASN A 445 -6.08 14.05 -20.25
C ASN A 445 -7.11 15.01 -19.60
N GLN A 446 -7.59 14.67 -18.40
CA GLN A 446 -8.46 15.50 -17.55
C GLN A 446 -7.61 16.36 -16.61
N LEU A 447 -6.93 17.35 -17.20
CA LEU A 447 -5.83 18.05 -16.53
C LEU A 447 -6.28 19.01 -15.42
N ASP A 448 -7.48 19.61 -15.51
CA ASP A 448 -7.98 20.52 -14.47
C ASP A 448 -8.32 19.78 -13.18
N GLU A 449 -9.02 18.64 -13.29
CA GLU A 449 -9.32 17.79 -12.14
C GLU A 449 -8.06 17.13 -11.57
N ALA A 450 -7.07 16.84 -12.43
CA ALA A 450 -5.76 16.36 -11.99
C ALA A 450 -5.05 17.41 -11.14
N LEU A 451 -5.00 18.66 -11.60
CA LEU A 451 -4.41 19.78 -10.86
C LEU A 451 -5.10 20.02 -9.53
N ALA A 452 -6.44 20.04 -9.49
CA ALA A 452 -7.19 20.19 -8.24
C ALA A 452 -6.87 19.07 -7.23
N SER A 453 -6.66 17.84 -7.72
CA SER A 453 -6.26 16.71 -6.87
C SER A 453 -4.85 16.87 -6.33
N TYR A 454 -3.90 17.28 -7.18
CA TYR A 454 -2.52 17.52 -6.76
C TYR A 454 -2.39 18.69 -5.78
N GLU A 455 -3.13 19.78 -5.98
CA GLU A 455 -3.09 20.96 -5.09
C GLU A 455 -3.60 20.61 -3.69
N ARG A 456 -4.69 19.83 -3.61
CA ARG A 456 -5.16 19.28 -2.32
C ARG A 456 -4.13 18.34 -1.69
N ALA A 457 -3.51 17.45 -2.47
CA ALA A 457 -2.47 16.57 -1.97
C ALA A 457 -1.24 17.35 -1.45
N LEU A 458 -0.83 18.41 -2.15
CA LEU A 458 0.30 19.27 -1.76
C LEU A 458 0.02 20.05 -0.47
N ALA A 459 -1.22 20.51 -0.27
CA ALA A 459 -1.64 21.16 0.96
C ALA A 459 -1.59 20.23 2.18
N LEU A 460 -1.86 18.94 1.97
CA LEU A 460 -1.86 17.93 3.03
C LEU A 460 -0.47 17.36 3.32
N LYS A 461 0.29 17.05 2.26
CA LYS A 461 1.61 16.39 2.35
C LYS A 461 2.56 16.92 1.25
N PRO A 462 3.21 18.07 1.47
CA PRO A 462 4.03 18.75 0.45
C PRO A 462 5.33 18.02 0.11
N ASP A 463 5.76 17.07 0.95
CA ASP A 463 6.96 16.26 0.78
C ASP A 463 6.68 14.90 0.12
N LEU A 464 5.44 14.60 -0.25
CA LEU A 464 5.06 13.34 -0.91
C LEU A 464 5.92 13.14 -2.19
N PRO A 465 6.61 11.98 -2.32
CA PRO A 465 7.44 11.68 -3.49
C PRO A 465 6.70 11.90 -4.81
N TYR A 466 7.40 12.43 -5.82
CA TYR A 466 6.90 12.72 -7.17
C TYR A 466 5.81 13.79 -7.29
N LEU A 467 5.09 14.12 -6.22
CA LEU A 467 3.89 14.97 -6.25
C LEU A 467 4.18 16.36 -6.82
N PHE A 468 5.15 17.09 -6.26
CA PHE A 468 5.46 18.45 -6.67
C PHE A 468 5.86 18.52 -8.16
N GLY A 469 6.71 17.58 -8.59
CA GLY A 469 7.12 17.49 -9.98
C GLY A 469 5.95 17.19 -10.93
N ASN A 470 5.10 16.20 -10.59
CA ASN A 470 3.96 15.82 -11.42
C ASN A 470 2.93 16.95 -11.52
N TRP A 471 2.70 17.67 -10.41
CA TRP A 471 1.88 18.87 -10.38
C TRP A 471 2.44 19.96 -11.30
N LEU A 472 3.73 20.28 -11.17
CA LEU A 472 4.39 21.30 -11.99
C LEU A 472 4.33 20.93 -13.48
N HIS A 473 4.57 19.67 -13.82
CA HIS A 473 4.44 19.22 -15.20
C HIS A 473 3.00 19.36 -15.71
N ALA A 474 1.99 18.98 -14.91
CA ALA A 474 0.59 19.16 -15.28
C ALA A 474 0.25 20.65 -15.51
N ARG A 475 0.81 21.57 -14.71
CA ARG A 475 0.67 23.03 -14.93
C ARG A 475 1.26 23.46 -16.27
N MET A 476 2.45 22.95 -16.60
CA MET A 476 3.07 23.23 -17.90
C MET A 476 2.25 22.66 -19.06
N GLN A 477 1.66 21.47 -18.92
CA GLN A 477 0.79 20.88 -19.95
C GLN A 477 -0.44 21.74 -20.25
N VAL A 478 -0.95 22.47 -19.25
CA VAL A 478 -2.08 23.41 -19.41
C VAL A 478 -1.67 24.86 -19.59
N CYS A 479 -0.39 25.13 -19.82
CA CYS A 479 0.19 26.48 -19.97
C CYS A 479 -0.15 27.42 -18.80
N ASP A 480 -0.25 26.90 -17.56
CA ASP A 480 -0.38 27.74 -16.37
C ASP A 480 1.01 28.21 -15.90
N TRP A 481 1.40 29.39 -16.36
CA TRP A 481 2.73 29.96 -16.13
C TRP A 481 2.84 30.78 -14.83
N ARG A 482 1.78 30.87 -14.02
CA ARG A 482 1.81 31.67 -12.78
C ARG A 482 2.91 31.12 -11.85
N GLY A 483 3.89 31.96 -11.53
CA GLY A 483 5.00 31.60 -10.63
C GLY A 483 6.00 30.57 -11.19
N LEU A 484 6.03 30.32 -12.50
CA LEU A 484 6.80 29.22 -13.09
C LEU A 484 8.29 29.22 -12.68
N ASP A 485 8.97 30.36 -12.72
CA ASP A 485 10.40 30.46 -12.34
C ASP A 485 10.63 30.09 -10.87
N ALA A 486 9.74 30.52 -9.97
CA ALA A 486 9.80 30.18 -8.56
C ALA A 486 9.57 28.67 -8.34
N HIS A 487 8.65 28.06 -9.12
CA HIS A 487 8.42 26.63 -9.08
C HIS A 487 9.61 25.82 -9.62
N PHE A 488 10.31 26.29 -10.65
CA PHE A 488 11.56 25.68 -11.11
C PHE A 488 12.65 25.76 -10.04
N ALA A 489 12.81 26.91 -9.37
CA ALA A 489 13.76 27.05 -8.27
C ALA A 489 13.44 26.12 -7.08
N GLU A 490 12.15 25.97 -6.75
CA GLU A 490 11.69 25.01 -5.73
C GLU A 490 11.93 23.55 -6.14
N LEU A 491 11.66 23.20 -7.41
CA LEU A 491 11.97 21.86 -7.93
C LEU A 491 13.47 21.55 -7.82
N GLY A 492 14.32 22.54 -8.15
CA GLY A 492 15.77 22.43 -8.00
C GLY A 492 16.18 22.15 -6.56
N ARG A 493 15.68 22.92 -5.59
CA ARG A 493 15.96 22.70 -4.15
C ARG A 493 15.55 21.31 -3.66
N ARG A 494 14.41 20.80 -4.14
CA ARG A 494 13.91 19.45 -3.82
C ARG A 494 14.79 18.35 -4.39
N ILE A 495 15.26 18.53 -5.63
CA ILE A 495 16.22 17.62 -6.24
C ILE A 495 17.52 17.62 -5.43
N ASP A 496 18.05 18.81 -5.11
CA ASP A 496 19.29 18.96 -4.35
C ASP A 496 19.19 18.35 -2.93
N SER A 497 17.99 18.28 -2.35
CA SER A 497 17.74 17.59 -1.08
C SER A 497 17.50 16.08 -1.20
N GLY A 498 17.62 15.51 -2.40
CA GLY A 498 17.40 14.08 -2.66
C GLY A 498 15.93 13.65 -2.74
N GLN A 499 14.99 14.56 -2.98
CA GLN A 499 13.59 14.18 -3.15
C GLN A 499 13.39 13.39 -4.45
N LEU A 500 12.58 12.33 -4.40
CA LEU A 500 12.23 11.55 -5.58
C LEU A 500 11.35 12.37 -6.55
N VAL A 501 11.86 12.54 -7.76
CA VAL A 501 11.21 13.24 -8.88
C VAL A 501 11.32 12.35 -10.13
N ASN A 502 10.30 12.37 -10.99
CA ASN A 502 10.35 11.64 -12.26
C ASN A 502 11.33 12.34 -13.23
N PRO A 503 12.36 11.68 -13.77
CA PRO A 503 13.35 12.33 -14.63
C PRO A 503 12.79 12.97 -15.91
N PHE A 504 11.67 12.48 -16.45
CA PHE A 504 11.10 13.00 -17.69
C PHE A 504 10.63 14.45 -17.57
N ILE A 505 10.09 14.82 -16.41
CA ILE A 505 9.47 16.13 -16.21
C ILE A 505 10.50 17.24 -16.00
N LEU A 506 11.79 16.91 -15.85
CA LEU A 506 12.89 17.87 -15.78
C LEU A 506 13.29 18.39 -17.16
N LEU A 507 13.07 17.60 -18.22
CA LEU A 507 13.53 17.93 -19.57
C LEU A 507 13.05 19.30 -20.07
N PRO A 508 11.79 19.73 -19.86
CA PRO A 508 11.32 21.05 -20.29
C PRO A 508 11.56 22.18 -19.27
N THR A 509 12.49 22.03 -18.32
CA THR A 509 12.75 23.02 -17.25
C THR A 509 14.10 23.72 -17.41
N ASN A 510 14.32 24.81 -16.66
CA ASN A 510 15.61 25.51 -16.64
C ASN A 510 16.68 24.82 -15.77
N LEU A 511 16.42 23.61 -15.26
CA LEU A 511 17.35 22.88 -14.40
C LEU A 511 18.63 22.48 -15.15
N SER A 512 19.75 22.56 -14.43
CA SER A 512 21.07 22.27 -14.98
C SER A 512 21.26 20.78 -15.31
N ALA A 513 22.21 20.46 -16.19
CA ALA A 513 22.60 19.08 -16.48
C ALA A 513 23.06 18.33 -15.21
N ALA A 514 23.72 19.03 -14.27
CA ALA A 514 24.10 18.46 -12.97
C ALA A 514 22.89 18.04 -12.13
N GLN A 515 21.85 18.88 -12.06
CA GLN A 515 20.61 18.54 -11.35
C GLN A 515 19.85 17.40 -12.03
N GLN A 516 19.86 17.34 -13.37
CA GLN A 516 19.27 16.22 -14.11
C GLN A 516 20.00 14.89 -13.81
N LEU A 517 21.35 14.91 -13.74
CA LEU A 517 22.12 13.75 -13.31
C LEU A 517 21.80 13.36 -11.86
N HIS A 518 21.76 14.32 -10.94
CA HIS A 518 21.46 14.02 -9.54
C HIS A 518 20.07 13.40 -9.38
N CYS A 519 19.05 13.97 -10.02
CA CYS A 519 17.70 13.44 -10.01
C CYS A 519 17.64 12.00 -10.56
N THR A 520 18.31 11.72 -11.67
CA THR A 520 18.30 10.38 -12.30
C THR A 520 19.05 9.36 -11.45
N GLN A 521 20.14 9.74 -10.79
CA GLN A 521 20.85 8.88 -9.82
C GLN A 521 19.96 8.49 -8.64
N VAL A 522 19.30 9.47 -8.01
CA VAL A 522 18.37 9.22 -6.90
C VAL A 522 17.20 8.34 -7.35
N TYR A 523 16.63 8.64 -8.52
CA TYR A 523 15.53 7.87 -9.11
C TYR A 523 15.92 6.42 -9.43
N ALA A 524 17.07 6.21 -10.07
CA ALA A 524 17.59 4.91 -10.43
C ALA A 524 17.90 4.06 -9.19
N ALA A 525 18.59 4.64 -8.20
CA ALA A 525 18.94 3.95 -6.96
C ALA A 525 17.70 3.49 -6.17
N ALA A 526 16.67 4.34 -6.10
CA ALA A 526 15.45 4.02 -5.35
C ALA A 526 14.55 2.99 -6.05
N ARG A 527 14.48 3.01 -7.39
CA ARG A 527 13.48 2.23 -8.14
C ARG A 527 14.05 1.02 -8.86
N TYR A 528 15.34 1.05 -9.21
CA TYR A 528 16.01 0.03 -10.02
C TYR A 528 17.40 -0.29 -9.43
N PRO A 529 17.48 -0.78 -8.18
CA PRO A 529 18.77 -1.18 -7.62
C PRO A 529 19.43 -2.22 -8.52
N ALA A 530 20.72 -2.06 -8.80
CA ALA A 530 21.44 -2.99 -9.66
C ALA A 530 21.47 -4.38 -9.02
N VAL A 531 21.07 -5.40 -9.78
CA VAL A 531 21.03 -6.79 -9.30
C VAL A 531 21.97 -7.65 -10.12
N GLN A 532 22.91 -8.30 -9.43
CA GLN A 532 23.81 -9.25 -10.07
C GLN A 532 23.11 -10.61 -10.20
N LEU A 533 22.65 -10.92 -11.41
CA LEU A 533 22.23 -12.27 -11.76
C LEU A 533 23.45 -13.18 -11.99
N PRO A 534 23.38 -14.48 -11.66
CA PRO A 534 24.46 -15.44 -11.91
C PRO A 534 24.99 -15.37 -13.35
N THR A 535 26.31 -15.42 -13.50
CA THR A 535 26.94 -15.45 -14.82
C THR A 535 26.48 -16.71 -15.56
N PRO A 536 25.83 -16.59 -16.74
CA PRO A 536 25.47 -17.75 -17.52
C PRO A 536 26.72 -18.56 -17.88
N VAL A 537 26.62 -19.90 -17.86
CA VAL A 537 27.62 -20.73 -18.53
C VAL A 537 27.51 -20.40 -20.02
N LYS A 538 28.49 -19.67 -20.54
CA LYS A 538 28.53 -19.27 -21.95
C LYS A 538 28.50 -20.56 -22.77
N ALA A 539 27.40 -20.82 -23.48
CA ALA A 539 27.48 -21.77 -24.58
C ALA A 539 28.55 -21.20 -25.54
N PRO A 540 29.57 -21.97 -25.96
CA PRO A 540 30.57 -21.46 -26.88
C PRO A 540 29.85 -20.90 -28.12
N SER A 541 29.91 -19.59 -28.31
CA SER A 541 29.34 -18.96 -29.49
C SER A 541 30.14 -19.42 -30.69
N THR A 542 29.50 -20.18 -31.55
CA THR A 542 30.00 -20.53 -32.88
C THR A 542 29.65 -19.45 -33.92
N ALA A 543 28.98 -18.37 -33.51
CA ALA A 543 28.42 -17.38 -34.43
C ALA A 543 29.43 -16.28 -34.77
N ALA A 544 29.64 -16.05 -36.06
CA ALA A 544 30.44 -14.94 -36.60
C ALA A 544 29.76 -13.56 -36.49
N ARG A 545 28.57 -13.46 -35.86
CA ARG A 545 27.72 -12.25 -35.83
C ARG A 545 27.50 -11.74 -34.40
N ILE A 546 27.42 -10.43 -34.23
CA ILE A 546 27.06 -9.76 -32.98
C ILE A 546 25.53 -9.74 -32.84
N ARG A 547 24.99 -10.24 -31.72
CA ARG A 547 23.55 -10.23 -31.43
C ARG A 547 23.12 -8.93 -30.76
N LEU A 548 22.27 -8.17 -31.45
CA LEU A 548 21.70 -6.92 -30.95
C LEU A 548 20.28 -7.15 -30.43
N GLY A 549 20.04 -6.85 -29.16
CA GLY A 549 18.72 -6.88 -28.53
C GLY A 549 18.14 -5.48 -28.44
N TYR A 550 17.04 -5.18 -29.15
CA TYR A 550 16.34 -3.89 -29.05
C TYR A 550 15.10 -4.00 -28.16
N PHE A 551 15.04 -3.18 -27.11
CA PHE A 551 14.01 -3.24 -26.08
C PHE A 551 13.11 -2.01 -26.18
N SER A 552 11.82 -2.20 -26.42
CA SER A 552 10.89 -1.06 -26.54
C SER A 552 9.43 -1.36 -26.23
N ALA A 553 8.76 -0.33 -25.73
CA ALA A 553 7.30 -0.25 -25.71
C ALA A 553 6.71 0.30 -27.02
N ASP A 554 7.55 0.78 -27.94
CA ASP A 554 7.11 1.67 -29.01
C ASP A 554 7.16 0.98 -30.40
N PHE A 555 7.21 -0.36 -30.45
CA PHE A 555 7.16 -1.14 -31.69
C PHE A 555 5.72 -1.22 -32.25
N HIS A 556 5.14 -0.05 -32.52
CA HIS A 556 3.84 0.18 -33.14
C HIS A 556 3.86 1.58 -33.78
N ASP A 557 2.71 2.14 -34.19
CA ASP A 557 2.65 3.53 -34.67
C ASP A 557 3.01 4.52 -33.55
N HIS A 558 4.29 4.87 -33.50
CA HIS A 558 4.91 5.74 -32.50
C HIS A 558 6.16 6.39 -33.09
N ALA A 559 6.55 7.55 -32.57
CA ALA A 559 7.69 8.34 -33.04
C ALA A 559 8.98 7.51 -33.16
N THR A 560 9.33 6.71 -32.14
CA THR A 560 10.52 5.84 -32.14
C THR A 560 10.52 4.87 -33.34
N ALA A 561 9.40 4.19 -33.60
CA ALA A 561 9.29 3.28 -34.73
C ALA A 561 9.32 4.02 -36.09
N TRP A 562 8.66 5.18 -36.19
CA TRP A 562 8.68 6.00 -37.39
C TRP A 562 10.09 6.46 -37.76
N LEU A 563 10.95 6.71 -36.78
CA LEU A 563 12.34 7.11 -36.99
C LEU A 563 13.23 5.92 -37.37
N MET A 564 13.05 4.76 -36.72
CA MET A 564 14.01 3.65 -36.74
C MET A 564 13.66 2.49 -37.67
N ALA A 565 12.46 2.41 -38.23
CA ALA A 565 12.03 1.23 -39.00
C ALA A 565 13.00 0.87 -40.15
N GLN A 566 13.41 1.86 -40.94
CA GLN A 566 14.38 1.65 -42.00
C GLN A 566 15.78 1.29 -41.48
N LEU A 567 16.21 1.82 -40.34
CA LEU A 567 17.50 1.45 -39.74
C LEU A 567 17.58 -0.06 -39.50
N PHE A 568 16.52 -0.64 -38.91
CA PHE A 568 16.48 -2.07 -38.68
C PHE A 568 16.57 -2.86 -39.99
N GLU A 569 15.95 -2.37 -41.07
CA GLU A 569 15.99 -2.99 -42.40
C GLU A 569 17.38 -2.92 -43.04
N LEU A 570 18.15 -1.89 -42.72
CA LEU A 570 19.45 -1.61 -43.34
C LEU A 570 20.63 -2.30 -42.65
N HIS A 571 20.44 -2.78 -41.42
CA HIS A 571 21.50 -3.44 -40.67
C HIS A 571 22.12 -4.64 -41.44
N ASP A 572 23.45 -4.71 -41.50
CA ASP A 572 24.21 -5.77 -42.17
C ASP A 572 24.01 -7.13 -41.46
N ARG A 573 23.11 -7.94 -42.02
CA ARG A 573 22.76 -9.28 -41.49
C ARG A 573 23.90 -10.29 -41.58
N THR A 574 24.99 -9.99 -42.29
CA THR A 574 26.20 -10.83 -42.31
C THR A 574 27.06 -10.63 -41.06
N ARG A 575 26.92 -9.48 -40.38
CA ARG A 575 27.65 -9.09 -39.17
C ARG A 575 26.79 -9.04 -37.92
N PHE A 576 25.48 -8.79 -38.08
CA PHE A 576 24.56 -8.61 -36.96
C PHE A 576 23.35 -9.55 -37.06
N GLU A 577 22.87 -10.00 -35.90
CA GLU A 577 21.58 -10.67 -35.73
C GLU A 577 20.70 -9.78 -34.86
N LEU A 578 19.48 -9.46 -35.30
CA LEU A 578 18.58 -8.53 -34.62
C LEU A 578 17.47 -9.26 -33.89
N VAL A 579 17.35 -8.98 -32.59
CA VAL A 579 16.32 -9.52 -31.72
C VAL A 579 15.52 -8.38 -31.09
N ALA A 580 14.20 -8.38 -31.28
CA ALA A 580 13.30 -7.40 -30.68
C ALA A 580 12.65 -7.94 -29.39
N PHE A 581 12.58 -7.11 -28.36
CA PHE A 581 11.83 -7.33 -27.12
C PHE A 581 10.75 -6.27 -26.97
N SER A 582 9.51 -6.65 -27.31
CA SER A 582 8.35 -5.78 -27.32
C SER A 582 7.53 -5.91 -26.04
N PHE A 583 7.45 -4.85 -25.25
CA PHE A 583 6.60 -4.77 -24.05
C PHE A 583 5.55 -3.66 -24.11
N GLY A 584 5.37 -3.08 -25.30
CA GLY A 584 4.35 -2.08 -25.60
C GLY A 584 2.94 -2.62 -25.68
N PRO A 585 1.93 -1.80 -26.01
CA PRO A 585 0.53 -2.23 -26.18
C PRO A 585 0.34 -3.22 -27.34
N ASP A 586 -0.77 -3.97 -27.32
CA ASP A 586 -1.08 -5.00 -28.34
C ASP A 586 -1.85 -4.40 -29.50
N VAL A 587 -1.16 -3.59 -30.29
CA VAL A 587 -1.75 -2.87 -31.41
C VAL A 587 -1.21 -3.45 -32.71
N SER A 588 -2.11 -4.01 -33.51
CA SER A 588 -1.81 -4.39 -34.89
C SER A 588 -1.87 -3.15 -35.79
N GLY A 589 -0.99 -3.08 -36.78
CA GLY A 589 -0.89 -1.93 -37.67
C GLY A 589 0.24 -2.09 -38.68
N GLY A 590 0.25 -1.25 -39.71
CA GLY A 590 1.25 -1.33 -40.77
C GLY A 590 2.68 -1.24 -40.25
N MET A 591 2.94 -0.35 -39.30
CA MET A 591 4.26 -0.20 -38.67
C MET A 591 4.65 -1.43 -37.85
N ARG A 592 3.72 -1.99 -37.09
CA ARG A 592 3.95 -3.22 -36.31
C ARG A 592 4.38 -4.38 -37.21
N SER A 593 3.61 -4.63 -38.26
CA SER A 593 3.90 -5.70 -39.22
C SER A 593 5.19 -5.45 -40.02
N ARG A 594 5.54 -4.18 -40.27
CA ARG A 594 6.83 -3.82 -40.89
C ARG A 594 7.99 -4.26 -39.98
N LEU A 595 7.94 -3.90 -38.71
CA LEU A 595 8.99 -4.23 -37.74
C LEU A 595 9.10 -5.75 -37.52
N GLU A 596 7.99 -6.46 -37.33
CA GLU A 596 8.01 -7.93 -37.11
C GLU A 596 8.69 -8.71 -38.25
N LYS A 597 8.59 -8.23 -39.49
CA LYS A 597 9.25 -8.85 -40.65
C LYS A 597 10.74 -8.53 -40.74
N THR A 598 11.19 -7.47 -40.06
CA THR A 598 12.56 -6.96 -40.16
C THR A 598 13.49 -7.65 -39.17
N PHE A 599 13.03 -7.96 -37.96
CA PHE A 599 13.86 -8.63 -36.96
C PHE A 599 14.03 -10.12 -37.26
N ASP A 600 15.23 -10.68 -36.99
CA ASP A 600 15.47 -12.12 -37.09
C ASP A 600 14.64 -12.89 -36.04
N GLN A 601 14.42 -12.27 -34.88
CA GLN A 601 13.53 -12.77 -33.83
C GLN A 601 12.73 -11.63 -33.20
N PHE A 602 11.43 -11.84 -32.98
CA PHE A 602 10.54 -10.85 -32.39
C PHE A 602 9.81 -11.42 -31.17
N HIS A 603 10.20 -11.00 -29.96
CA HIS A 603 9.65 -11.52 -28.70
C HIS A 603 8.68 -10.52 -28.08
N VAL A 604 7.41 -10.92 -27.94
CA VAL A 604 6.41 -10.16 -27.17
C VAL A 604 6.50 -10.56 -25.70
N VAL A 605 6.91 -9.61 -24.86
CA VAL A 605 7.27 -9.87 -23.44
C VAL A 605 6.46 -9.04 -22.44
N ARG A 606 5.34 -8.44 -22.88
CA ARG A 606 4.44 -7.64 -22.04
C ARG A 606 4.01 -8.36 -20.74
N GLY A 607 3.80 -9.68 -20.80
CA GLY A 607 3.35 -10.50 -19.67
C GLY A 607 4.48 -11.13 -18.83
N LYS A 608 5.74 -10.76 -19.08
CA LYS A 608 6.91 -11.25 -18.33
C LYS A 608 7.42 -10.15 -17.40
N SER A 609 7.87 -10.51 -16.21
CA SER A 609 8.58 -9.62 -15.28
C SER A 609 9.93 -9.15 -15.83
N ASP A 610 10.48 -8.06 -15.29
CA ASP A 610 11.77 -7.51 -15.76
C ASP A 610 12.89 -8.55 -15.69
N ARG A 611 12.90 -9.35 -14.61
CA ARG A 611 13.85 -10.45 -14.41
C ARG A 611 13.71 -11.54 -15.46
N GLU A 612 12.49 -11.96 -15.77
CA GLU A 612 12.23 -12.99 -16.79
C GLU A 612 12.66 -12.53 -18.18
N VAL A 613 12.44 -11.25 -18.52
CA VAL A 613 12.90 -10.69 -19.79
C VAL A 613 14.43 -10.66 -19.84
N ALA A 614 15.10 -10.25 -18.76
CA ALA A 614 16.56 -10.26 -18.69
C ALA A 614 17.15 -11.67 -18.81
N LEU A 615 16.53 -12.67 -18.17
CA LEU A 615 16.93 -14.07 -18.28
C LEU A 615 16.73 -14.62 -19.70
N LEU A 616 15.61 -14.27 -20.35
CA LEU A 616 15.37 -14.64 -21.75
C LEU A 616 16.44 -14.05 -22.68
N ALA A 617 16.78 -12.77 -22.52
CA ALA A 617 17.84 -12.13 -23.30
C ALA A 617 19.21 -12.82 -23.11
N ARG A 618 19.55 -13.19 -21.86
CA ARG A 618 20.77 -13.96 -21.57
C ARG A 618 20.75 -15.36 -22.19
N GLN A 619 19.60 -16.05 -22.14
CA GLN A 619 19.43 -17.37 -22.75
C GLN A 619 19.60 -17.32 -24.28
N LEU A 620 19.11 -16.25 -24.91
CA LEU A 620 19.29 -15.98 -26.34
C LEU A 620 20.72 -15.53 -26.68
N GLY A 621 21.55 -15.25 -25.68
CA GLY A 621 22.93 -14.79 -25.86
C GLY A 621 23.00 -13.43 -26.53
N ILE A 622 22.19 -12.46 -26.09
CA ILE A 622 22.29 -11.08 -26.57
C ILE A 622 23.63 -10.49 -26.12
N ASP A 623 24.40 -9.98 -27.08
CA ASP A 623 25.72 -9.38 -26.86
C ASP A 623 25.61 -7.91 -26.46
N ILE A 624 24.76 -7.15 -27.15
CA ILE A 624 24.48 -5.75 -26.88
C ILE A 624 22.97 -5.55 -26.71
N ALA A 625 22.56 -5.06 -25.55
CA ALA A 625 21.17 -4.66 -25.28
C ALA A 625 21.00 -3.15 -25.45
N VAL A 626 20.05 -2.72 -26.28
CA VAL A 626 19.75 -1.32 -26.58
C VAL A 626 18.39 -0.93 -25.99
N ASP A 627 18.40 -0.02 -25.03
CA ASP A 627 17.20 0.58 -24.42
C ASP A 627 16.67 1.72 -25.30
N LEU A 628 15.55 1.46 -26.00
CA LEU A 628 14.89 2.46 -26.83
C LEU A 628 13.94 3.39 -26.06
N LYS A 629 13.84 3.26 -24.73
CA LYS A 629 12.84 3.97 -23.91
C LYS A 629 13.44 4.94 -22.91
N GLY A 630 14.47 4.54 -22.15
CA GLY A 630 14.98 5.31 -21.01
C GLY A 630 13.89 5.63 -19.98
N TYR A 631 13.76 6.87 -19.51
CA TYR A 631 12.69 7.27 -18.57
C TYR A 631 11.45 7.87 -19.24
N THR A 632 10.92 7.20 -20.26
CA THR A 632 9.66 7.60 -20.93
C THR A 632 8.46 6.75 -20.48
N GLN A 633 7.26 7.08 -20.94
CA GLN A 633 6.05 6.31 -20.62
C GLN A 633 6.20 4.83 -21.00
N ASN A 634 5.76 3.92 -20.12
CA ASN A 634 5.86 2.46 -20.27
C ASN A 634 7.29 1.91 -20.34
N ALA A 635 8.30 2.68 -19.93
CA ALA A 635 9.67 2.19 -19.87
C ALA A 635 9.86 1.06 -18.86
N ARG A 636 10.84 0.20 -19.12
CA ARG A 636 11.24 -0.91 -18.24
C ARG A 636 12.75 -0.94 -17.93
N PRO A 637 13.32 0.10 -17.28
CA PRO A 637 14.75 0.13 -16.92
C PRO A 637 15.16 -1.01 -16.00
N GLY A 638 14.22 -1.60 -15.25
CA GLY A 638 14.49 -2.74 -14.37
C GLY A 638 14.98 -3.97 -15.13
N ILE A 639 14.63 -4.15 -16.42
CA ILE A 639 15.24 -5.18 -17.27
C ILE A 639 16.76 -4.96 -17.28
N PHE A 640 17.21 -3.75 -17.57
CA PHE A 640 18.62 -3.38 -17.67
C PHE A 640 19.37 -3.45 -16.33
N ALA A 641 18.68 -3.21 -15.21
CA ALA A 641 19.23 -3.40 -13.87
C ALA A 641 19.62 -4.87 -13.57
N PHE A 642 18.95 -5.84 -14.23
CA PHE A 642 19.32 -7.26 -14.20
C PHE A 642 20.41 -7.65 -15.21
N ARG A 643 20.93 -6.68 -15.97
CA ARG A 643 21.94 -6.86 -17.03
C ARG A 643 21.58 -7.96 -18.05
N PRO A 644 20.56 -7.80 -18.92
CA PRO A 644 20.20 -8.72 -20.01
C PRO A 644 21.35 -9.06 -20.96
N ALA A 645 22.33 -8.16 -21.09
CA ALA A 645 23.50 -8.33 -21.93
C ALA A 645 24.76 -7.80 -21.23
N PRO A 646 25.97 -8.24 -21.62
CA PRO A 646 27.22 -7.71 -21.08
C PRO A 646 27.44 -6.24 -21.44
N VAL A 647 27.02 -5.79 -22.63
CA VAL A 647 27.07 -4.40 -23.08
C VAL A 647 25.66 -3.82 -23.17
N GLN A 648 25.41 -2.66 -22.57
CA GLN A 648 24.10 -2.02 -22.53
C GLN A 648 24.16 -0.56 -22.98
N VAL A 649 23.26 -0.18 -23.88
CA VAL A 649 23.27 1.11 -24.56
C VAL A 649 21.92 1.80 -24.39
N SER A 650 21.91 3.07 -23.95
CA SER A 650 20.74 3.93 -24.02
C SER A 650 20.72 4.68 -25.36
N TYR A 651 19.64 4.49 -26.12
CA TYR A 651 19.37 5.13 -27.40
C TYR A 651 17.98 4.70 -27.86
N LEU A 652 17.02 5.50 -28.30
CA LEU A 652 16.97 6.91 -28.70
C LEU A 652 15.92 7.70 -27.88
N GLY A 653 14.98 6.99 -27.24
CA GLY A 653 13.72 7.57 -26.79
C GLY A 653 13.81 8.58 -25.65
N TYR A 654 14.83 8.49 -24.78
CA TYR A 654 15.02 9.41 -23.67
C TYR A 654 16.21 10.37 -23.93
N PRO A 655 15.97 11.69 -24.03
CA PRO A 655 16.99 12.67 -24.38
C PRO A 655 17.76 13.18 -23.14
N GLY A 656 18.32 12.25 -22.36
CA GLY A 656 19.03 12.55 -21.11
C GLY A 656 19.79 11.34 -20.56
N THR A 657 20.55 11.55 -19.49
CA THR A 657 21.28 10.47 -18.79
C THR A 657 20.32 9.58 -18.02
N MET A 658 20.60 8.28 -17.99
CA MET A 658 19.90 7.33 -17.13
C MET A 658 20.33 7.46 -15.67
N GLY A 659 21.46 8.13 -15.37
CA GLY A 659 21.99 8.25 -14.00
C GLY A 659 22.21 6.89 -13.32
N ALA A 660 22.31 5.81 -14.10
CA ALA A 660 22.19 4.45 -13.64
C ALA A 660 23.50 3.68 -13.90
N PRO A 661 24.04 2.95 -12.92
CA PRO A 661 25.32 2.25 -13.08
C PRO A 661 25.23 1.03 -14.01
N PHE A 662 24.02 0.66 -14.43
CA PHE A 662 23.79 -0.50 -15.27
C PHE A 662 23.73 -0.18 -16.77
N ILE A 663 23.68 1.08 -17.22
CA ILE A 663 23.79 1.43 -18.65
C ILE A 663 25.22 1.86 -18.95
N ASP A 664 25.87 1.21 -19.92
CA ASP A 664 27.29 1.41 -20.17
C ASP A 664 27.54 2.59 -21.13
N TYR A 665 26.72 2.72 -22.18
CA TYR A 665 26.92 3.73 -23.22
C TYR A 665 25.65 4.53 -23.53
N ILE A 666 25.85 5.77 -24.00
CA ILE A 666 24.82 6.60 -24.63
C ILE A 666 25.29 7.02 -26.02
N LEU A 667 24.42 6.87 -27.02
CA LEU A 667 24.68 7.33 -28.39
C LEU A 667 24.25 8.78 -28.56
N ALA A 668 25.19 9.61 -29.00
CA ALA A 668 25.00 11.04 -29.20
C ALA A 668 25.81 11.54 -30.40
N ASP A 669 25.72 12.81 -30.74
CA ASP A 669 26.64 13.53 -31.62
C ASP A 669 27.29 14.68 -30.84
N ALA A 670 28.32 15.29 -31.43
CA ALA A 670 29.09 16.35 -30.77
C ALA A 670 28.27 17.64 -30.55
N THR A 671 27.18 17.86 -31.28
CA THR A 671 26.32 19.03 -31.11
C THR A 671 25.36 18.84 -29.93
N VAL A 672 24.66 17.70 -29.88
CA VAL A 672 23.65 17.41 -28.83
C VAL A 672 24.29 17.14 -27.47
N LEU A 673 25.44 16.45 -27.46
CA LEU A 673 26.19 16.14 -26.24
C LEU A 673 27.68 16.46 -26.46
N PRO A 674 28.08 17.74 -26.40
CA PRO A 674 29.48 18.12 -26.50
C PRO A 674 30.29 17.60 -25.30
N ASP A 675 31.62 17.58 -25.42
CA ASP A 675 32.53 17.09 -24.38
C ASP A 675 32.33 17.76 -23.02
N SER A 676 31.93 19.03 -23.02
CA SER A 676 31.61 19.80 -21.81
C SER A 676 30.43 19.23 -21.01
N LEU A 677 29.55 18.43 -21.63
CA LEU A 677 28.43 17.77 -20.94
C LEU A 677 28.76 16.37 -20.44
N ARG A 678 29.86 15.74 -20.87
CA ARG A 678 30.26 14.38 -20.42
C ARG A 678 30.25 14.19 -18.90
N PRO A 679 30.70 15.17 -18.06
CA PRO A 679 30.66 15.01 -16.60
C PRO A 679 29.25 14.83 -16.01
N PHE A 680 28.21 15.17 -16.76
CA PHE A 680 26.81 15.10 -16.33
C PHE A 680 26.07 13.88 -16.89
N PHE A 681 26.80 12.88 -17.41
CA PHE A 681 26.27 11.61 -17.88
C PHE A 681 26.96 10.46 -17.16
N SER A 682 26.17 9.53 -16.63
CA SER A 682 26.71 8.28 -16.06
C SER A 682 27.30 7.36 -17.12
N GLU A 683 26.73 7.39 -18.33
CA GLU A 683 27.08 6.56 -19.46
C GLU A 683 28.33 7.08 -20.17
N LYS A 684 29.04 6.17 -20.82
CA LYS A 684 30.11 6.53 -21.73
C LYS A 684 29.53 7.00 -23.06
N VAL A 685 29.82 8.25 -23.37
CA VAL A 685 29.34 8.91 -24.59
C VAL A 685 30.05 8.34 -25.81
N VAL A 686 29.26 7.89 -26.78
CA VAL A 686 29.72 7.51 -28.12
C VAL A 686 29.20 8.50 -29.14
N HIS A 687 30.12 9.23 -29.76
CA HIS A 687 29.79 10.25 -30.76
C HIS A 687 29.65 9.65 -32.16
N LEU A 688 28.46 9.78 -32.75
CA LEU A 688 28.16 9.44 -34.13
C LEU A 688 28.45 10.65 -35.05
N PRO A 689 29.04 10.44 -36.24
CA PRO A 689 29.22 11.51 -37.22
C PRO A 689 27.90 11.99 -37.81
N GLY A 690 27.78 13.31 -37.96
CA GLY A 690 26.67 13.95 -38.66
C GLY A 690 25.45 14.21 -37.78
N SER A 691 24.80 13.15 -37.27
CA SER A 691 23.60 13.24 -36.42
C SER A 691 23.56 12.05 -35.46
N TYR A 692 23.04 12.26 -34.24
CA TYR A 692 22.69 11.16 -33.34
C TYR A 692 21.34 10.52 -33.66
N GLN A 693 20.40 11.31 -34.17
CA GLN A 693 19.05 10.85 -34.45
C GLN A 693 19.00 10.21 -35.83
N VAL A 694 18.51 8.97 -35.89
CA VAL A 694 18.19 8.29 -37.13
C VAL A 694 16.85 8.76 -37.66
N ASN A 695 16.72 8.84 -38.98
CA ASN A 695 15.49 9.20 -39.66
C ASN A 695 15.22 8.26 -40.83
N ASP A 696 14.06 7.61 -40.81
CA ASP A 696 13.57 6.84 -41.92
C ASP A 696 13.33 7.75 -43.14
N SER A 697 14.14 7.54 -44.18
CA SER A 697 14.16 8.27 -45.44
C SER A 697 13.10 7.79 -46.43
N THR A 698 12.33 6.75 -46.06
CA THR A 698 11.22 6.21 -46.86
C THR A 698 9.84 6.71 -46.39
N ARG A 699 9.81 7.53 -45.32
CA ARG A 699 8.57 8.15 -44.82
C ARG A 699 7.85 8.92 -45.92
N GLN A 700 6.64 8.48 -46.21
CA GLN A 700 5.81 9.07 -47.25
C GLN A 700 5.21 10.38 -46.79
N ILE A 701 5.27 11.39 -47.66
CA ILE A 701 4.52 12.64 -47.51
C ILE A 701 3.34 12.54 -48.47
N ALA A 702 2.12 12.76 -47.97
CA ALA A 702 0.93 12.70 -48.82
C ALA A 702 1.07 13.66 -50.03
N GLN A 703 0.61 13.22 -51.20
CA GLN A 703 0.66 14.05 -52.42
C GLN A 703 -0.28 15.25 -52.29
N ALA A 704 -1.51 15.01 -51.83
CA ALA A 704 -2.46 16.06 -51.51
C ALA A 704 -1.98 16.85 -50.30
N THR A 705 -1.99 18.17 -50.42
CA THR A 705 -1.76 19.10 -49.30
C THR A 705 -3.12 19.72 -48.98
N PRO A 706 -3.56 19.75 -47.71
CA PRO A 706 -4.78 20.47 -47.35
C PRO A 706 -4.65 21.93 -47.75
N THR A 707 -5.75 22.57 -48.11
CA THR A 707 -5.80 24.01 -48.33
C THR A 707 -5.61 24.75 -47.01
N ARG A 708 -5.23 26.04 -47.09
CA ARG A 708 -5.16 26.90 -45.90
C ARG A 708 -6.52 26.96 -45.17
N ALA A 709 -7.63 27.04 -45.91
CA ALA A 709 -8.97 27.05 -45.34
C ALA A 709 -9.30 25.75 -44.58
N GLU A 710 -9.00 24.57 -45.15
CA GLU A 710 -9.18 23.27 -44.47
C GLU A 710 -8.31 23.14 -43.21
N ALA A 711 -7.15 23.82 -43.20
CA ALA A 711 -6.24 23.87 -42.05
C ALA A 711 -6.62 24.96 -41.02
N GLY A 712 -7.66 25.76 -41.26
CA GLY A 712 -8.06 26.90 -40.42
C GLY A 712 -7.11 28.10 -40.49
N LEU A 713 -6.26 28.17 -41.53
CA LEU A 713 -5.28 29.22 -41.75
C LEU A 713 -5.85 30.33 -42.67
N PRO A 714 -5.40 31.58 -42.53
CA PRO A 714 -5.77 32.67 -43.44
C PRO A 714 -5.20 32.44 -44.84
N GLU A 715 -5.94 32.86 -45.88
CA GLU A 715 -5.53 32.69 -47.28
C GLU A 715 -4.17 33.33 -47.60
N LYS A 716 -3.84 34.43 -46.92
CA LYS A 716 -2.60 35.20 -47.07
C LYS A 716 -1.95 35.43 -45.71
N GLY A 717 -0.68 35.80 -45.71
CA GLY A 717 0.10 36.07 -44.51
C GLY A 717 1.08 34.95 -44.17
N PHE A 718 2.03 35.29 -43.32
CA PHE A 718 3.12 34.40 -42.89
C PHE A 718 2.63 33.43 -41.81
N VAL A 719 2.94 32.15 -41.95
CA VAL A 719 2.52 31.11 -41.00
C VAL A 719 3.74 30.64 -40.20
N PHE A 720 3.87 31.17 -38.98
CA PHE A 720 4.75 30.57 -37.98
C PHE A 720 4.12 29.26 -37.49
N CYS A 721 4.92 28.22 -37.30
CA CYS A 721 4.43 26.90 -36.90
C CYS A 721 5.21 26.34 -35.71
N CYS A 722 4.52 25.73 -34.75
CA CYS A 722 5.14 24.94 -33.69
C CYS A 722 4.23 23.75 -33.34
N PHE A 723 4.58 22.56 -33.83
CA PHE A 723 3.82 21.33 -33.53
C PHE A 723 4.38 20.54 -32.34
N ASN A 724 5.15 21.20 -31.49
CA ASN A 724 5.60 20.64 -30.22
C ASN A 724 4.44 20.46 -29.23
N ASN A 725 4.66 19.62 -28.22
CA ASN A 725 3.73 19.51 -27.09
C ASN A 725 3.78 20.79 -26.25
N ASN A 726 2.64 21.25 -25.74
CA ASN A 726 2.45 22.54 -25.09
C ASN A 726 3.33 22.72 -23.84
N TYR A 727 3.65 21.64 -23.11
CA TYR A 727 4.52 21.73 -21.93
C TYR A 727 5.94 22.23 -22.24
N LYS A 728 6.34 22.28 -23.52
CA LYS A 728 7.63 22.82 -23.96
C LYS A 728 7.63 24.34 -24.14
N ILE A 729 6.45 24.97 -24.11
CA ILE A 729 6.29 26.42 -24.31
C ILE A 729 6.43 27.13 -22.97
N THR A 730 7.35 28.07 -22.90
CA THR A 730 7.61 28.91 -21.73
C THR A 730 7.12 30.34 -21.95
N PRO A 731 6.78 31.09 -20.89
CA PRO A 731 6.20 32.43 -21.03
C PRO A 731 7.13 33.42 -21.76
N ASP A 732 8.44 33.36 -21.48
CA ASP A 732 9.46 34.19 -22.12
C ASP A 732 9.59 33.95 -23.64
N LEU A 733 9.52 32.69 -24.08
CA LEU A 733 9.46 32.33 -25.49
C LEU A 733 8.14 32.75 -26.13
N PHE A 734 7.03 32.58 -25.42
CA PHE A 734 5.71 33.00 -25.90
C PHE A 734 5.63 34.51 -26.07
N ASP A 735 6.28 35.29 -25.20
CA ASP A 735 6.42 36.74 -25.34
C ASP A 735 7.12 37.12 -26.67
N VAL A 736 8.18 36.38 -27.04
CA VAL A 736 8.86 36.55 -28.35
C VAL A 736 7.87 36.28 -29.48
N TRP A 737 7.12 35.18 -29.42
CA TRP A 737 6.16 34.85 -30.47
C TRP A 737 5.06 35.91 -30.59
N MET A 738 4.58 36.48 -29.49
CA MET A 738 3.58 37.55 -29.54
C MET A 738 4.15 38.83 -30.15
N ARG A 739 5.39 39.20 -29.82
CA ARG A 739 6.08 40.31 -30.49
C ARG A 739 6.28 40.08 -31.97
N LEU A 740 6.60 38.86 -32.40
CA LEU A 740 6.71 38.51 -33.82
C LEU A 740 5.37 38.66 -34.55
N LEU A 741 4.27 38.21 -33.95
CA LEU A 741 2.95 38.41 -34.51
C LEU A 741 2.63 39.91 -34.66
N MET A 742 2.90 40.73 -33.64
CA MET A 742 2.69 42.19 -33.74
C MET A 742 3.54 42.85 -34.83
N GLN A 743 4.79 42.40 -35.02
CA GLN A 743 5.72 42.99 -36.00
C GLN A 743 5.47 42.51 -37.44
N VAL A 744 4.91 41.31 -37.63
CA VAL A 744 4.63 40.73 -38.95
C VAL A 744 3.13 40.74 -39.18
N ASP A 745 2.62 41.78 -39.85
CA ASP A 745 1.20 41.97 -40.08
C ASP A 745 0.56 40.81 -40.87
N GLY A 746 -0.66 40.44 -40.49
CA GLY A 746 -1.39 39.30 -41.06
C GLY A 746 -0.78 37.91 -40.82
N SER A 747 0.32 37.78 -40.06
CA SER A 747 0.89 36.47 -39.73
C SER A 747 0.07 35.71 -38.68
N VAL A 748 0.22 34.40 -38.60
CA VAL A 748 -0.42 33.57 -37.58
C VAL A 748 0.58 32.61 -36.96
N LEU A 749 0.31 32.19 -35.72
CA LEU A 749 1.03 31.13 -35.04
C LEU A 749 0.17 29.87 -35.04
N TRP A 750 0.67 28.82 -35.70
CA TRP A 750 -0.02 27.55 -35.87
C TRP A 750 0.53 26.48 -34.93
N LEU A 751 -0.26 26.12 -33.93
CA LEU A 751 0.13 25.22 -32.84
C LEU A 751 -0.55 23.86 -32.97
N LEU A 752 0.04 22.80 -32.41
CA LEU A 752 -0.65 21.51 -32.33
C LEU A 752 -1.74 21.57 -31.24
N LEU A 753 -2.96 21.17 -31.59
CA LEU A 753 -4.06 21.09 -30.64
C LEU A 753 -3.84 19.91 -29.68
N GLY A 754 -3.44 20.22 -28.45
CA GLY A 754 -3.36 19.25 -27.36
C GLY A 754 -4.73 18.99 -26.72
N ASN A 755 -5.35 20.05 -26.22
CA ASN A 755 -6.66 20.07 -25.54
C ASN A 755 -7.30 21.45 -25.76
N HIS A 756 -8.62 21.52 -25.92
CA HIS A 756 -9.36 22.76 -26.15
C HIS A 756 -9.14 23.80 -25.04
N LEU A 757 -9.10 23.37 -23.77
CA LEU A 757 -8.79 24.24 -22.64
C LEU A 757 -7.45 24.97 -22.83
N VAL A 758 -6.44 24.26 -23.32
CA VAL A 758 -5.10 24.82 -23.50
C VAL A 758 -5.08 25.82 -24.65
N ALA A 759 -5.87 25.57 -25.70
CA ALA A 759 -6.05 26.53 -26.78
C ALA A 759 -6.68 27.84 -26.26
N ASP A 760 -7.69 27.75 -25.41
CA ASP A 760 -8.37 28.92 -24.82
C ASP A 760 -7.45 29.69 -23.86
N ARG A 761 -6.62 28.99 -23.07
CA ARG A 761 -5.60 29.63 -22.22
C ARG A 761 -4.56 30.35 -23.05
N LEU A 762 -4.00 29.71 -24.07
CA LEU A 762 -3.01 30.36 -24.95
C LEU A 762 -3.59 31.57 -25.69
N ARG A 763 -4.87 31.52 -26.09
CA ARG A 763 -5.59 32.68 -26.65
C ARG A 763 -5.78 33.80 -25.63
N SER A 764 -6.05 33.46 -24.37
CA SER A 764 -6.15 34.43 -23.28
C SER A 764 -4.79 35.08 -23.00
N GLU A 765 -3.71 34.29 -22.99
CA GLU A 765 -2.34 34.77 -22.86
C GLU A 765 -1.91 35.67 -24.03
N ALA A 766 -2.37 35.38 -25.26
CA ALA A 766 -2.15 36.24 -26.42
C ALA A 766 -2.91 37.57 -26.29
N SER A 767 -4.18 37.53 -25.90
CA SER A 767 -5.00 38.72 -25.64
C SER A 767 -4.36 39.62 -24.58
N ALA A 768 -3.85 39.02 -23.49
CA ALA A 768 -3.17 39.74 -22.41
C ALA A 768 -1.89 40.46 -22.88
N ARG A 769 -1.30 40.03 -24.00
CA ARG A 769 -0.13 40.64 -24.65
C ARG A 769 -0.48 41.56 -25.82
N GLY A 770 -1.76 41.84 -26.03
CA GLY A 770 -2.24 42.73 -27.10
C GLY A 770 -2.30 42.08 -28.49
N VAL A 771 -2.25 40.75 -28.58
CA VAL A 771 -2.39 40.01 -29.85
C VAL A 771 -3.82 39.49 -29.97
N ASP A 772 -4.46 39.71 -31.13
CA ASP A 772 -5.77 39.14 -31.43
C ASP A 772 -5.71 37.60 -31.30
N PRO A 773 -6.51 36.98 -30.39
CA PRO A 773 -6.51 35.54 -30.20
C PRO A 773 -6.86 34.72 -31.45
N SER A 774 -7.49 35.32 -32.47
CA SER A 774 -7.73 34.67 -33.77
C SER A 774 -6.43 34.35 -34.52
N ARG A 775 -5.32 35.01 -34.19
CA ARG A 775 -4.00 34.77 -34.78
C ARG A 775 -3.29 33.54 -34.24
N LEU A 776 -3.83 32.91 -33.20
CA LEU A 776 -3.44 31.58 -32.75
C LEU A 776 -4.38 30.53 -33.35
N VAL A 777 -3.84 29.78 -34.32
CA VAL A 777 -4.54 28.71 -35.03
C VAL A 777 -4.08 27.37 -34.47
N PHE A 778 -4.98 26.39 -34.37
CA PHE A 778 -4.67 25.09 -33.77
C PHE A 778 -4.92 23.95 -34.75
N ALA A 779 -3.91 23.11 -34.98
CA ALA A 779 -3.95 21.95 -35.86
C ALA A 779 -4.38 20.69 -35.09
N GLY A 780 -5.41 19.98 -35.58
CA GLY A 780 -5.79 18.66 -35.06
C GLY A 780 -4.73 17.58 -35.30
N ARG A 781 -4.97 16.38 -34.77
CA ARG A 781 -4.12 15.20 -35.07
C ARG A 781 -4.49 14.63 -36.45
N LEU A 782 -3.48 14.18 -37.19
CA LEU A 782 -3.61 13.55 -38.51
C LEU A 782 -2.73 12.30 -38.55
N PRO A 783 -3.02 11.33 -39.44
CA PRO A 783 -2.06 10.28 -39.75
C PRO A 783 -0.74 10.87 -40.29
N LEU A 784 0.36 10.12 -40.17
CA LEU A 784 1.70 10.65 -40.40
C LEU A 784 1.90 11.26 -41.81
N PRO A 785 1.48 10.64 -42.92
CA PRO A 785 1.69 11.23 -44.25
C PRO A 785 1.01 12.58 -44.46
N GLU A 786 -0.21 12.74 -43.94
CA GLU A 786 -0.98 13.98 -43.97
C GLU A 786 -0.41 15.01 -43.00
N HIS A 787 0.07 14.57 -41.84
CA HIS A 787 0.81 15.41 -40.89
C HIS A 787 2.09 15.99 -41.52
N LEU A 788 2.85 15.18 -42.27
CA LEU A 788 4.02 15.68 -43.01
C LEU A 788 3.59 16.63 -44.13
N ALA A 789 2.54 16.31 -44.89
CA ALA A 789 2.08 17.14 -46.00
C ALA A 789 1.66 18.55 -45.55
N ARG A 790 0.96 18.68 -44.42
CA ARG A 790 0.48 19.98 -43.94
C ARG A 790 1.60 20.96 -43.56
N HIS A 791 2.82 20.51 -43.30
CA HIS A 791 3.95 21.40 -43.03
C HIS A 791 4.28 22.31 -44.23
N ARG A 792 3.87 21.94 -45.46
CA ARG A 792 3.98 22.78 -46.65
C ARG A 792 3.19 24.10 -46.56
N LEU A 793 2.21 24.18 -45.66
CA LEU A 793 1.43 25.39 -45.43
C LEU A 793 2.11 26.38 -44.48
N ALA A 794 3.11 25.94 -43.72
CA ALA A 794 3.88 26.77 -42.81
C ALA A 794 5.06 27.44 -43.51
N ASP A 795 5.45 28.62 -43.03
CA ASP A 795 6.55 29.42 -43.57
C ASP A 795 7.84 29.28 -42.75
N LEU A 796 7.74 29.21 -41.42
CA LEU A 796 8.88 28.97 -40.53
C LEU A 796 8.44 28.15 -39.31
N PHE A 797 9.17 27.10 -38.97
CA PHE A 797 8.97 26.38 -37.72
C PHE A 797 9.73 27.08 -36.59
N LEU A 798 9.00 27.46 -35.55
CA LEU A 798 9.52 28.07 -34.32
C LEU A 798 9.68 27.00 -33.25
N ASP A 799 10.92 26.68 -32.90
CA ASP A 799 11.23 25.71 -31.86
C ASP A 799 11.14 26.30 -30.43
N THR A 800 11.38 25.43 -29.43
CA THR A 800 11.21 25.66 -27.99
C THR A 800 12.54 25.62 -27.24
N THR A 801 12.58 26.19 -26.02
CA THR A 801 13.82 26.57 -25.30
C THR A 801 14.49 25.41 -24.55
N PHE A 802 13.86 24.89 -23.50
CA PHE A 802 14.48 23.91 -22.59
C PHE A 802 14.40 22.47 -23.09
N CYS A 803 13.40 22.16 -23.90
CA CYS A 803 13.26 20.87 -24.58
C CYS A 803 12.87 21.14 -26.02
N ASN A 804 13.85 21.14 -26.91
CA ASN A 804 13.67 21.39 -28.33
C ASN A 804 12.69 20.38 -28.99
N ALA A 805 12.32 20.67 -30.22
CA ALA A 805 11.70 19.76 -31.16
C ALA A 805 12.66 18.62 -31.50
N HIS A 806 12.18 17.39 -31.39
CA HIS A 806 12.96 16.19 -31.69
C HIS A 806 12.41 15.60 -32.99
N THR A 807 11.54 14.59 -32.92
CA THR A 807 10.83 14.06 -34.09
C THR A 807 10.11 15.16 -34.86
N THR A 808 9.49 16.12 -34.18
CA THR A 808 8.80 17.27 -34.79
C THR A 808 9.72 18.16 -35.63
N ALA A 809 11.00 18.34 -35.23
CA ALA A 809 11.97 19.08 -36.04
C ALA A 809 12.37 18.25 -37.27
N SER A 810 12.62 16.95 -37.09
CA SER A 810 12.92 16.07 -38.22
C SER A 810 11.77 15.98 -39.23
N ASP A 811 10.52 16.03 -38.77
CA ASP A 811 9.32 16.03 -39.61
C ASP A 811 9.22 17.32 -40.42
N ALA A 812 9.44 18.48 -39.78
CA ALA A 812 9.47 19.77 -40.46
C ALA A 812 10.58 19.82 -41.52
N LEU A 813 11.81 19.45 -41.16
CA LEU A 813 12.95 19.42 -42.09
C LEU A 813 12.70 18.44 -43.24
N TRP A 814 12.13 17.26 -42.97
CA TRP A 814 11.76 16.28 -43.99
C TRP A 814 10.70 16.83 -44.94
N ALA A 815 9.73 17.59 -44.44
CA ALA A 815 8.71 18.24 -45.26
C ALA A 815 9.21 19.49 -46.01
N GLY A 816 10.46 19.92 -45.79
CA GLY A 816 11.04 21.10 -46.43
C GLY A 816 10.69 22.42 -45.72
N LEU A 817 10.27 22.37 -44.45
CA LEU A 817 10.00 23.52 -43.60
C LEU A 817 11.27 23.85 -42.77
N PRO A 818 11.87 25.04 -42.94
CA PRO A 818 13.00 25.45 -42.10
C PRO A 818 12.62 25.53 -40.62
N VAL A 819 13.55 25.12 -39.76
CA VAL A 819 13.40 25.13 -38.29
C VAL A 819 14.35 26.16 -37.70
N LEU A 820 13.82 27.15 -36.99
CA LEU A 820 14.59 28.07 -36.15
C LEU A 820 14.62 27.54 -34.72
N THR A 821 15.81 27.37 -34.16
CA THR A 821 15.97 26.79 -32.81
C THR A 821 16.97 27.54 -31.94
N LEU A 822 16.70 27.52 -30.63
CA LEU A 822 17.60 28.03 -29.60
C LEU A 822 18.35 26.85 -28.98
N LYS A 823 19.67 26.84 -29.17
CA LYS A 823 20.59 25.86 -28.61
C LYS A 823 20.86 26.16 -27.14
N GLY A 824 20.30 25.35 -26.25
CA GLY A 824 20.47 25.45 -24.81
C GLY A 824 21.65 24.65 -24.25
N GLN A 825 21.57 24.37 -22.94
CA GLN A 825 22.67 23.82 -22.13
C GLN A 825 22.52 22.33 -21.78
N THR A 826 21.36 21.72 -22.04
CA THR A 826 21.08 20.31 -21.74
C THR A 826 20.92 19.52 -23.03
N PHE A 827 20.96 18.20 -22.97
CA PHE A 827 20.78 17.35 -24.15
C PHE A 827 19.45 17.66 -24.88
N ALA A 828 18.34 17.67 -24.14
CA ALA A 828 17.02 17.94 -24.71
C ALA A 828 16.89 19.34 -25.34
N ALA A 829 17.63 20.32 -24.85
CA ALA A 829 17.69 21.69 -25.37
C ALA A 829 18.65 21.88 -26.56
N ARG A 830 19.24 20.80 -27.08
CA ARG A 830 20.24 20.85 -28.17
C ARG A 830 19.90 19.93 -29.34
N VAL A 831 18.84 19.14 -29.24
CA VAL A 831 18.46 18.18 -30.28
C VAL A 831 18.17 18.89 -31.59
N ALA A 832 17.29 19.88 -31.62
CA ALA A 832 16.96 20.56 -32.88
C ALA A 832 18.19 21.26 -33.49
N ALA A 833 19.09 21.79 -32.67
CA ALA A 833 20.35 22.35 -33.16
C ALA A 833 21.20 21.29 -33.89
N SER A 834 21.34 20.09 -33.31
CA SER A 834 21.99 18.95 -33.97
C SER A 834 21.29 18.60 -35.29
N LEU A 835 19.95 18.55 -35.32
CA LEU A 835 19.22 18.21 -36.54
C LEU A 835 19.34 19.29 -37.63
N CYS A 836 19.29 20.58 -37.27
CA CYS A 836 19.49 21.68 -38.21
C CYS A 836 20.91 21.65 -38.79
N ASP A 837 21.94 21.48 -37.96
CA ASP A 837 23.33 21.32 -38.41
C ASP A 837 23.46 20.14 -39.38
N ALA A 838 22.89 18.98 -39.03
CA ALA A 838 22.91 17.77 -39.86
C ALA A 838 22.10 17.90 -41.17
N ALA A 839 21.13 18.81 -41.22
CA ALA A 839 20.38 19.16 -42.42
C ALA A 839 21.07 20.23 -43.28
N GLY A 840 22.22 20.77 -42.82
CA GLY A 840 22.94 21.84 -43.50
C GLY A 840 22.35 23.24 -43.27
N LEU A 841 21.63 23.44 -42.15
CA LEU A 841 20.95 24.68 -41.78
C LEU A 841 21.48 25.25 -40.44
N ALA A 842 22.80 25.23 -40.25
CA ALA A 842 23.42 25.75 -39.02
C ALA A 842 23.12 27.25 -38.79
N GLU A 843 22.82 28.00 -39.87
CA GLU A 843 22.42 29.40 -39.82
C GLU A 843 21.06 29.64 -39.16
N THR A 844 20.25 28.60 -38.93
CA THR A 844 18.98 28.69 -38.19
C THR A 844 19.11 28.29 -36.72
N VAL A 845 20.34 28.13 -36.23
CA VAL A 845 20.65 27.80 -34.84
C VAL A 845 21.18 29.04 -34.12
N VAL A 846 20.46 29.49 -33.09
CA VAL A 846 20.85 30.64 -32.26
C VAL A 846 21.10 30.22 -30.81
N VAL A 847 21.70 31.10 -30.00
CA VAL A 847 22.09 30.81 -28.61
C VAL A 847 21.42 31.74 -27.57
N SER A 848 20.52 32.62 -28.00
CA SER A 848 19.80 33.53 -27.10
C SER A 848 18.42 33.90 -27.65
N LEU A 849 17.48 34.24 -26.76
CA LEU A 849 16.13 34.67 -27.15
C LEU A 849 16.12 35.95 -28.01
N PRO A 850 16.95 36.98 -27.75
CA PRO A 850 17.03 38.14 -28.64
C PRO A 850 17.49 37.78 -30.06
N ALA A 851 18.49 36.89 -30.19
CA ALA A 851 18.94 36.42 -31.50
C ALA A 851 17.87 35.57 -32.21
N TYR A 852 17.11 34.79 -31.44
CA TYR A 852 15.96 34.03 -31.92
C TYR A 852 14.90 34.96 -32.51
N GLU A 853 14.50 35.99 -31.77
CA GLU A 853 13.51 36.96 -32.22
C GLU A 853 13.98 37.71 -33.48
N ALA A 854 15.23 38.18 -33.48
CA ALA A 854 15.80 38.91 -34.60
C ALA A 854 15.82 38.07 -35.89
N LEU A 855 16.27 36.81 -35.79
CA LEU A 855 16.32 35.92 -36.95
C LEU A 855 14.92 35.49 -37.41
N ALA A 856 13.98 35.25 -36.49
CA ALA A 856 12.59 34.96 -36.86
C ALA A 856 11.96 36.12 -37.63
N LEU A 857 12.15 37.35 -37.15
CA LEU A 857 11.64 38.55 -37.80
C LEU A 857 12.28 38.77 -39.17
N GLU A 858 13.60 38.59 -39.26
CA GLU A 858 14.33 38.67 -40.52
C GLU A 858 13.78 37.67 -41.54
N LEU A 859 13.66 36.39 -41.18
CA LEU A 859 13.14 35.35 -42.08
C LEU A 859 11.68 35.58 -42.47
N ALA A 860 10.89 36.25 -41.61
CA ALA A 860 9.50 36.58 -41.90
C ALA A 860 9.35 37.78 -42.84
N THR A 861 10.34 38.68 -42.89
CA THR A 861 10.28 39.93 -43.66
C THR A 861 11.14 39.88 -44.93
N ASP A 862 12.25 39.16 -44.91
CA ASP A 862 13.12 38.88 -46.07
C ASP A 862 12.73 37.57 -46.76
N LYS A 863 11.81 37.69 -47.73
CA LYS A 863 11.33 36.57 -48.54
C LYS A 863 12.45 35.90 -49.35
N ALA A 864 13.47 36.66 -49.78
CA ALA A 864 14.54 36.11 -50.60
C ALA A 864 15.46 35.23 -49.76
N ARG A 865 15.81 35.69 -48.55
CA ARG A 865 16.59 34.90 -47.58
C ARG A 865 15.87 33.60 -47.20
N LEU A 866 14.58 33.66 -46.84
CA LEU A 866 13.81 32.45 -46.51
C LEU A 866 13.67 31.50 -47.71
N ALA A 867 13.42 32.02 -48.92
CA ALA A 867 13.35 31.20 -50.13
C ALA A 867 14.70 30.51 -50.43
N GLY A 868 15.82 31.18 -50.20
CA GLY A 868 17.16 30.60 -50.31
C GLY A 868 17.37 29.41 -49.36
N ILE A 869 17.01 29.57 -48.08
CA ILE A 869 17.07 28.49 -47.07
C ILE A 869 16.19 27.31 -47.48
N ARG A 870 14.96 27.57 -47.93
CA ARG A 870 14.04 26.53 -48.40
C ARG A 870 14.58 25.78 -49.62
N ALA A 871 15.16 26.50 -50.58
CA ALA A 871 15.77 25.91 -51.75
C ALA A 871 16.98 25.04 -51.36
N GLY A 872 17.83 25.51 -50.46
CA GLY A 872 18.97 24.75 -49.92
C GLY A 872 18.51 23.46 -49.25
N LEU A 873 17.52 23.54 -48.35
CA LEU A 873 16.94 22.35 -47.71
C LEU A 873 16.35 21.38 -48.75
N ALA A 874 15.57 21.87 -49.72
CA ALA A 874 14.97 21.02 -50.74
C ALA A 874 16.01 20.30 -51.62
N GLN A 875 17.11 20.99 -51.96
CA GLN A 875 18.21 20.42 -52.75
C GLN A 875 19.04 19.41 -51.95
N GLY A 876 19.30 19.71 -50.67
CA GLY A 876 20.15 18.89 -49.79
C GLY A 876 19.43 17.77 -49.04
N ARG A 877 18.09 17.80 -48.94
CA ARG A 877 17.31 16.88 -48.08
C ARG A 877 17.62 15.40 -48.31
N MET A 878 17.84 14.98 -49.56
CA MET A 878 18.06 13.57 -49.90
C MET A 878 19.52 13.12 -49.71
N SER A 879 20.44 14.05 -49.48
CA SER A 879 21.89 13.79 -49.39
C SER A 879 22.52 14.28 -48.08
N CYS A 880 21.78 15.02 -47.25
CA CYS A 880 22.28 15.50 -45.97
C CYS A 880 22.42 14.33 -44.97
N PRO A 881 23.39 14.42 -44.05
CA PRO A 881 23.60 13.40 -43.02
C PRO A 881 22.33 13.04 -42.22
N LEU A 882 21.42 13.99 -42.01
CA LEU A 882 20.20 13.77 -41.22
C LEU A 882 19.28 12.69 -41.81
N PHE A 883 19.17 12.59 -43.14
CA PHE A 883 18.24 11.68 -43.83
C PHE A 883 18.94 10.57 -44.63
N ASP A 884 20.27 10.46 -44.53
CA ASP A 884 21.03 9.34 -45.08
C ASP A 884 21.02 8.14 -44.11
N SER A 885 19.91 7.40 -44.11
CA SER A 885 19.69 6.25 -43.23
C SER A 885 20.73 5.13 -43.42
N ARG A 886 21.29 4.96 -44.62
CA ARG A 886 22.31 3.92 -44.89
C ARG A 886 23.65 4.30 -44.30
N ARG A 887 24.07 5.56 -44.46
CA ARG A 887 25.26 6.07 -43.81
C ARG A 887 25.12 6.01 -42.30
N PHE A 888 23.96 6.41 -41.76
CA PHE A 888 23.68 6.30 -40.33
C PHE A 888 23.83 4.86 -39.82
N ALA A 889 23.22 3.87 -40.51
CA ALA A 889 23.34 2.47 -40.15
C ALA A 889 24.80 2.01 -40.08
N THR A 890 25.63 2.41 -41.06
CA THR A 890 27.06 2.07 -41.10
C THR A 890 27.83 2.64 -39.89
N HIS A 891 27.55 3.89 -39.51
CA HIS A 891 28.17 4.50 -38.32
C HIS A 891 27.71 3.82 -37.03
N LEU A 892 26.41 3.53 -36.92
CA LEU A 892 25.86 2.86 -35.74
C LEU A 892 26.44 1.45 -35.56
N GLU A 893 26.57 0.69 -36.64
CA GLU A 893 27.22 -0.63 -36.64
C GLU A 893 28.69 -0.56 -36.24
N SER A 894 29.39 0.49 -36.68
CA SER A 894 30.77 0.73 -36.28
C SER A 894 30.87 1.04 -34.78
N ALA A 895 29.90 1.78 -34.23
CA ALA A 895 29.79 1.99 -32.79
C ALA A 895 29.61 0.66 -32.04
N PHE A 896 28.65 -0.17 -32.45
CA PHE A 896 28.39 -1.46 -31.82
C PHE A 896 29.59 -2.41 -31.92
N ALA A 897 30.24 -2.48 -33.08
CA ALA A 897 31.44 -3.30 -33.25
C ALA A 897 32.58 -2.83 -32.34
N ALA A 898 32.78 -1.52 -32.17
CA ALA A 898 33.79 -0.97 -31.27
C ALA A 898 33.48 -1.26 -29.79
N MET A 899 32.21 -1.10 -29.37
CA MET A 899 31.75 -1.45 -28.03
C MET A 899 31.99 -2.94 -27.73
N TRP A 900 31.65 -3.81 -28.70
CA TRP A 900 31.82 -5.26 -28.56
C TRP A 900 33.29 -5.68 -28.50
N ALA A 901 34.12 -5.19 -29.43
CA ALA A 901 35.55 -5.48 -29.45
C ALA A 901 36.24 -5.04 -28.14
N ARG A 902 35.81 -3.90 -27.57
CA ARG A 902 36.30 -3.42 -26.28
C ARG A 902 35.92 -4.37 -25.13
N HIS A 903 34.67 -4.86 -25.13
CA HIS A 903 34.22 -5.84 -24.15
C HIS A 903 34.97 -7.17 -24.27
N GLU A 904 35.17 -7.69 -25.49
CA GLU A 904 35.93 -8.92 -25.73
C GLU A 904 37.40 -8.81 -25.32
N ALA A 905 37.98 -7.60 -25.41
CA ALA A 905 39.30 -7.30 -24.89
C ALA A 905 39.36 -7.19 -23.35
N GLY A 906 38.24 -7.35 -22.63
CA GLY A 906 38.16 -7.24 -21.18
C GLY A 906 38.31 -5.81 -20.64
N LEU A 907 38.12 -4.80 -21.50
CA LEU A 907 38.25 -3.39 -21.12
C LEU A 907 36.92 -2.82 -20.62
N ALA A 908 36.99 -1.98 -19.58
CA ALA A 908 35.82 -1.25 -19.09
C ALA A 908 35.31 -0.24 -20.14
N PRO A 909 33.99 0.07 -20.19
CA PRO A 909 33.43 1.07 -21.10
C PRO A 909 34.17 2.42 -21.04
N ASP A 910 34.35 3.07 -22.19
CA ASP A 910 34.98 4.39 -22.29
C ASP A 910 34.42 5.23 -23.45
N HIS A 911 34.63 6.55 -23.39
CA HIS A 911 34.18 7.48 -24.42
C HIS A 911 34.95 7.28 -25.73
N PHE A 912 34.27 7.37 -26.87
CA PHE A 912 34.93 7.39 -28.18
C PHE A 912 34.04 8.05 -29.25
N SER A 913 34.66 8.41 -30.37
CA SER A 913 33.96 8.90 -31.57
C SER A 913 34.09 7.86 -32.67
N VAL A 914 32.99 7.60 -33.36
CA VAL A 914 33.01 6.79 -34.60
C VAL A 914 33.61 7.65 -35.70
N VAL A 915 34.49 7.06 -36.52
CA VAL A 915 35.21 7.72 -37.63
C VAL A 915 34.55 7.40 -38.95
#